data_AF-A0A511KM20-F1
#
_entry.id   AF-A0A511KM20-F1
#
_cell.length_a   1.000
_cell.length_b   1.000
_cell.length_c   1.000
_cell.angle_alpha   90.00
_cell.angle_beta   90.00
_cell.angle_gamma   90.00
#
_symmetry.space_group_name_H-M   'P 1'
#
loop_
_entity.id
_entity.type
_entity.pdbx_description
1 polymer ?
#
loop_
_entity_poly.entity_id
_entity_poly.type
_entity_poly.pdbx_seq_one_letter_code
_entity_poly.pdbx_strand_id
1 'polypeptide(L)'
;MSNEGKNPQVSKKLEIPQLKERVEWKGKICEQVEETVEKALYGALLLIAESEHQQQWGVSMETFTKIWRGGNILLDDEVAKELAWTLDALKEVAAFSIKTDAVASAFAASFEYNKIEGTELLPTYKYQDPASLLAVSKRGLEEFAEKVGSWDNLFMKSGKELREAGMNIKQSKYCLWLLEKYRQGFNPAHVAIPQKPKKKFRGWGPKIQHGGRTQNESGGSRYAPLAAAEDANGMLGDESAHTTHATSATAPAFSSLSRLTRMSLLALSLLLIAATIATYRQSHFQRVYRFRHPNPPPTRVGPRQFGPFYHGKGCNSNQLVESLARSRIRPDGASRTAYVHPEGLDPNNIHLDTFGFSFDLDGCPPPHAFSPREACDLVSAFGGIFNRGDSLMRQFAQGLFMLLTNSLDLVYTRKDECRGTRIFTNGTFCKDYSILTTLDLAHVCAEQPFVMYDLVWRFTHERRNGENEPDYATPLLDSWHRFIDELPPDRRRYSPVFVEATGIHYQWDANATLAVHISPFIRNTSSLIPRPIPFFSGYPAVPLNKPVQWVDIQGPEITQRYNREMLVALEEISPEGSIDGGWTMLQWYNVTDGAVSYDGTHYDYQIALERAQMFLNILDALWGEIVDSGALIVVD
;
A
#
# COMPACT_ATOMS: atom_id res chain seq x y z
N MET A 1 -37.76 30.91 12.63
CA MET A 1 -38.46 31.40 13.84
C MET A 1 -37.83 30.72 15.04
N SER A 2 -37.22 31.48 15.96
CA SER A 2 -36.65 30.92 17.19
C SER A 2 -37.76 30.41 18.12
N ASN A 3 -37.53 29.30 18.82
CA ASN A 3 -38.50 28.68 19.76
C ASN A 3 -38.44 29.30 21.17
N GLU A 4 -37.85 30.48 21.33
CA GLU A 4 -37.67 31.17 22.62
C GLU A 4 -38.94 31.29 23.46
N GLY A 5 -40.12 31.44 22.85
CA GLY A 5 -41.40 31.49 23.57
C GLY A 5 -41.90 30.15 24.13
N LYS A 6 -41.41 29.01 23.62
CA LYS A 6 -41.85 27.66 24.00
C LYS A 6 -40.95 27.02 25.06
N ASN A 7 -39.64 27.29 25.03
CA ASN A 7 -38.68 26.70 25.97
C ASN A 7 -39.05 26.93 27.46
N PRO A 8 -39.49 28.12 27.89
CA PRO A 8 -39.90 28.36 29.27
C PRO A 8 -41.20 27.63 29.67
N GLN A 9 -42.04 27.28 28.70
CA GLN A 9 -43.28 26.53 28.97
C GLN A 9 -42.99 25.03 29.11
N VAL A 10 -42.01 24.52 28.36
CA VAL A 10 -41.57 23.14 28.40
C VAL A 10 -40.73 22.87 29.65
N SER A 11 -39.81 23.77 30.02
CA SER A 11 -38.98 23.62 31.22
C SER A 11 -39.77 23.64 32.53
N LYS A 12 -40.96 24.27 32.54
CA LYS A 12 -41.89 24.22 33.68
C LYS A 12 -42.64 22.90 33.80
N LYS A 13 -42.74 22.13 32.72
CA LYS A 13 -43.49 20.86 32.66
C LYS A 13 -42.58 19.64 32.77
N LEU A 14 -41.34 19.75 32.31
CA LEU A 14 -40.32 18.72 32.49
C LEU A 14 -39.63 18.95 33.84
N GLU A 15 -39.58 17.91 34.66
CA GLU A 15 -38.75 17.91 35.88
C GLU A 15 -37.27 17.81 35.48
N ILE A 16 -36.73 18.89 34.92
CA ILE A 16 -35.32 18.94 34.50
C ILE A 16 -34.45 18.89 35.76
N PRO A 17 -33.58 17.88 35.91
CA PRO A 17 -32.61 17.81 36.99
C PRO A 17 -31.82 19.12 37.08
N GLN A 18 -32.01 19.86 38.17
CA GLN A 18 -31.18 21.01 38.47
C GLN A 18 -29.81 20.49 38.92
N LEU A 19 -28.73 20.97 38.30
CA LEU A 19 -27.36 20.68 38.74
C LEU A 19 -27.21 21.12 40.20
N LYS A 20 -26.96 20.16 41.09
CA LYS A 20 -26.93 20.39 42.55
C LYS A 20 -25.68 21.15 43.00
N GLU A 21 -24.61 21.11 42.22
CA GLU A 21 -23.36 21.80 42.49
C GLU A 21 -22.79 22.40 41.20
N ARG A 22 -22.18 23.58 41.33
CA ARG A 22 -21.45 24.22 40.23
C ARG A 22 -20.17 23.43 40.00
N VAL A 23 -20.15 22.62 38.94
CA VAL A 23 -18.92 21.90 38.56
C VAL A 23 -17.91 22.93 38.07
N GLU A 24 -16.79 23.07 38.78
CA GLU A 24 -15.67 23.89 38.34
C GLU A 24 -14.95 23.18 37.18
N TRP A 25 -14.80 23.88 36.07
CA TRP A 25 -14.09 23.41 34.88
C TRP A 25 -12.60 23.66 35.11
N LYS A 26 -11.89 22.68 35.68
CA LYS A 26 -10.45 22.78 35.96
C LYS A 26 -9.70 21.56 35.46
N GLY A 27 -8.47 21.79 35.01
CA GLY A 27 -7.55 20.75 34.53
C GLY A 27 -8.09 20.03 33.30
N LYS A 28 -7.93 18.70 33.30
CA LYS A 28 -8.12 17.81 32.13
C LYS A 28 -9.47 17.96 31.41
N ILE A 29 -10.57 18.26 32.12
CA ILE A 29 -11.90 18.39 31.52
C ILE A 29 -12.02 19.65 30.65
N CYS A 30 -11.34 20.74 31.02
CA CYS A 30 -11.37 21.98 30.24
C CYS A 30 -10.59 21.80 28.94
N GLU A 31 -9.37 21.25 29.04
CA GLU A 31 -8.53 20.91 27.89
C GLU A 31 -9.27 19.97 26.93
N GLN A 32 -9.93 18.93 27.45
CA GLN A 32 -10.70 17.98 26.64
C GLN A 32 -11.90 18.62 25.94
N VAL A 33 -12.57 19.60 26.56
CA VAL A 33 -13.72 20.26 25.94
C VAL A 33 -13.27 21.27 24.88
N GLU A 34 -12.20 22.03 25.13
CA GLU A 34 -11.61 22.94 24.13
C GLU A 34 -11.14 22.15 22.91
N GLU A 35 -10.40 21.07 23.13
CA GLU A 35 -9.99 20.12 22.10
C GLU A 35 -11.22 19.56 21.32
N THR A 36 -12.27 19.16 22.04
CA THR A 36 -13.49 18.62 21.44
C THR A 36 -14.25 19.66 20.60
N VAL A 37 -14.33 20.93 21.04
CA VAL A 37 -14.95 22.06 20.32
C VAL A 37 -14.24 22.32 18.99
N GLU A 38 -12.92 22.42 19.03
CA GLU A 38 -12.09 22.62 17.85
C GLU A 38 -12.34 21.51 16.83
N LYS A 39 -12.43 20.26 17.31
CA LYS A 39 -12.54 19.06 16.48
C LYS A 39 -13.94 18.80 15.92
N ALA A 40 -15.00 19.25 16.60
CA ALA A 40 -16.37 19.18 16.06
C ALA A 40 -16.58 20.08 14.82
N LEU A 41 -15.78 21.14 14.66
CA LEU A 41 -15.84 22.03 13.49
C LEU A 41 -15.41 21.36 12.18
N TYR A 42 -14.68 20.24 12.24
CA TYR A 42 -14.17 19.52 11.06
C TYR A 42 -15.22 18.71 10.33
N GLY A 43 -16.26 18.24 11.03
CA GLY A 43 -17.38 17.56 10.38
C GLY A 43 -18.03 18.44 9.30
N ALA A 44 -17.98 19.76 9.46
CA ALA A 44 -18.45 20.70 8.46
C ALA A 44 -17.54 20.77 7.21
N LEU A 45 -16.22 20.56 7.35
CA LEU A 45 -15.29 20.50 6.21
C LEU A 45 -15.50 19.25 5.36
N LEU A 46 -15.86 18.12 5.98
CA LEU A 46 -16.19 16.88 5.26
C LEU A 46 -17.47 17.02 4.43
N LEU A 47 -18.48 17.74 4.93
CA LEU A 47 -19.68 18.06 4.15
C LEU A 47 -19.38 18.92 2.91
N ILE A 48 -18.39 19.81 3.01
CA ILE A 48 -17.95 20.65 1.87
C ILE A 48 -17.19 19.80 0.86
N ALA A 49 -16.33 18.88 1.31
CA ALA A 49 -15.63 17.94 0.44
C ALA A 49 -16.61 17.00 -0.29
N GLU A 50 -17.62 16.47 0.40
CA GLU A 50 -18.64 15.62 -0.21
C GLU A 50 -19.54 16.41 -1.17
N SER A 51 -19.88 17.66 -0.83
CA SER A 51 -20.65 18.54 -1.72
C SER A 51 -19.86 18.90 -2.98
N GLU A 52 -18.55 19.13 -2.86
CA GLU A 52 -17.66 19.29 -4.01
C GLU A 52 -17.72 18.06 -4.91
N HIS A 53 -17.57 16.86 -4.32
CA HIS A 53 -17.52 15.61 -5.05
C HIS A 53 -18.84 15.35 -5.80
N GLN A 54 -19.98 15.55 -5.14
CA GLN A 54 -21.30 15.34 -5.73
C GLN A 54 -21.64 16.36 -6.81
N GLN A 55 -21.22 17.62 -6.64
CA GLN A 55 -21.60 18.71 -7.54
C GLN A 55 -20.49 19.03 -8.57
N GLN A 56 -19.36 18.34 -8.49
CA GLN A 56 -18.16 18.52 -9.31
C GLN A 56 -17.75 19.98 -9.45
N TRP A 57 -17.69 20.69 -8.32
CA TRP A 57 -17.35 22.11 -8.33
C TRP A 57 -15.89 22.37 -8.71
N GLY A 58 -15.02 21.36 -8.65
CA GLY A 58 -13.60 21.48 -9.01
C GLY A 58 -12.82 22.34 -8.01
N VAL A 59 -13.30 22.41 -6.76
CA VAL A 59 -12.73 23.24 -5.71
C VAL A 59 -11.79 22.40 -4.87
N SER A 60 -10.50 22.74 -4.87
CA SER A 60 -9.54 22.08 -3.98
C SER A 60 -9.82 22.45 -2.53
N MET A 61 -10.04 21.44 -1.67
CA MET A 61 -10.19 21.64 -0.22
C MET A 61 -8.98 22.30 0.43
N GLU A 62 -7.77 22.08 -0.11
CA GLU A 62 -6.55 22.78 0.30
C GLU A 62 -6.62 24.27 -0.03
N THR A 63 -7.15 24.64 -1.19
CA THR A 63 -7.36 26.05 -1.57
C THR A 63 -8.46 26.68 -0.72
N PHE A 64 -9.54 25.95 -0.45
CA PHE A 64 -10.65 26.40 0.37
C PHE A 64 -10.21 26.72 1.81
N THR A 65 -9.46 25.81 2.42
CA THR A 65 -8.85 26.00 3.76
C THR A 65 -7.83 27.14 3.76
N LYS A 66 -7.02 27.31 2.70
CA LYS A 66 -6.10 28.46 2.56
C LYS A 66 -6.80 29.81 2.45
N ILE A 67 -7.94 29.90 1.77
CA ILE A 67 -8.76 31.12 1.70
C ILE A 67 -9.36 31.44 3.07
N TRP A 68 -9.80 30.41 3.80
CA TRP A 68 -10.33 30.57 5.16
C TRP A 68 -9.28 31.05 6.16
N ARG A 69 -7.99 30.84 5.91
CA ARG A 69 -6.90 31.42 6.71
C ARG A 69 -6.74 32.94 6.56
N GLY A 70 -7.45 33.60 5.64
CA GLY A 70 -7.32 35.04 5.38
C GLY A 70 -8.65 35.79 5.45
N GLY A 71 -8.96 36.39 6.61
CA GLY A 71 -10.03 37.41 6.72
C GLY A 71 -11.47 36.88 6.87
N ASN A 72 -11.66 35.61 7.22
CA ASN A 72 -12.97 35.11 7.66
C ASN A 72 -13.02 34.99 9.20
N ILE A 73 -14.18 34.59 9.76
CA ILE A 73 -14.39 34.45 11.21
C ILE A 73 -13.79 33.14 11.78
N LEU A 74 -13.39 32.19 10.92
CA LEU A 74 -12.95 30.84 11.27
C LEU A 74 -11.45 30.70 10.99
N LEU A 75 -10.62 31.29 11.86
CA LEU A 75 -9.16 31.27 11.75
C LEU A 75 -8.57 30.32 12.78
N ASP A 76 -8.08 29.14 12.37
CA ASP A 76 -7.13 28.36 13.16
C ASP A 76 -6.22 27.47 12.27
N ASP A 77 -4.92 27.50 12.54
CA ASP A 77 -3.85 26.83 11.79
C ASP A 77 -3.55 25.41 12.29
N GLU A 78 -3.98 25.04 13.51
CA GLU A 78 -3.73 23.71 14.09
C GLU A 78 -4.67 22.62 13.54
N VAL A 79 -5.72 23.06 12.84
CA VAL A 79 -6.82 22.22 12.41
C VAL A 79 -6.32 21.01 11.58
N ALA A 80 -5.39 21.14 10.65
CA ALA A 80 -5.09 20.01 9.75
C ALA A 80 -4.38 18.77 10.37
N LYS A 81 -3.87 18.80 11.61
CA LYS A 81 -2.92 17.77 12.11
C LYS A 81 -3.49 16.65 12.98
N GLU A 82 -4.70 16.77 13.53
CA GLU A 82 -5.00 16.19 14.85
C GLU A 82 -6.17 15.16 14.88
N LEU A 83 -6.53 14.50 13.77
CA LEU A 83 -7.77 13.69 13.70
C LEU A 83 -7.71 12.31 14.39
N ALA A 84 -6.52 11.72 14.58
CA ALA A 84 -6.41 10.32 15.03
C ALA A 84 -6.62 10.09 16.55
N TRP A 85 -6.51 11.13 17.39
CA TRP A 85 -6.61 11.03 18.85
C TRP A 85 -7.94 11.56 19.43
N THR A 86 -8.90 11.90 18.57
CA THR A 86 -10.08 12.71 18.89
C THR A 86 -11.28 11.94 19.47
N LEU A 87 -11.32 10.63 19.25
CA LEU A 87 -12.49 9.81 19.57
C LEU A 87 -12.71 9.66 21.08
N ASP A 88 -11.63 9.53 21.85
CA ASP A 88 -11.72 9.37 23.30
C ASP A 88 -12.14 10.67 24.00
N ALA A 89 -11.67 11.83 23.55
CA ALA A 89 -12.11 13.13 24.06
C ALA A 89 -13.61 13.39 23.76
N LEU A 90 -14.04 13.15 22.52
CA LEU A 90 -15.46 13.24 22.13
C LEU A 90 -16.35 12.32 22.97
N LYS A 91 -15.88 11.09 23.23
CA LYS A 91 -16.57 10.11 24.07
C LYS A 91 -16.70 10.59 25.51
N GLU A 92 -15.65 11.17 26.08
CA GLU A 92 -15.65 11.70 27.44
C GLU A 92 -16.59 12.91 27.58
N VAL A 93 -16.59 13.83 26.61
CA VAL A 93 -17.50 15.00 26.59
C VAL A 93 -18.95 14.57 26.42
N ALA A 94 -19.25 13.63 25.52
CA ALA A 94 -20.60 13.09 25.34
C ALA A 94 -21.07 12.31 26.59
N ALA A 95 -20.19 11.53 27.22
CA ALA A 95 -20.50 10.85 28.47
C ALA A 95 -20.75 11.84 29.62
N PHE A 96 -19.96 12.91 29.69
CA PHE A 96 -20.12 13.97 30.68
C PHE A 96 -21.42 14.76 30.48
N SER A 97 -21.80 15.07 29.23
CA SER A 97 -23.04 15.77 28.93
C SER A 97 -24.26 14.93 29.32
N ILE A 98 -24.24 13.62 29.07
CA ILE A 98 -25.28 12.70 29.53
C ILE A 98 -25.35 12.67 31.06
N LYS A 99 -24.20 12.60 31.74
CA LYS A 99 -24.12 12.55 33.20
C LYS A 99 -24.64 13.83 33.87
N THR A 100 -24.47 14.97 33.21
CA THR A 100 -24.85 16.31 33.73
C THR A 100 -26.18 16.81 33.20
N ASP A 101 -26.86 16.03 32.37
CA ASP A 101 -28.07 16.42 31.62
C ASP A 101 -27.87 17.71 30.79
N ALA A 102 -26.63 17.93 30.33
CA ALA A 102 -26.28 19.04 29.45
C ALA A 102 -26.58 18.68 27.99
N VAL A 103 -27.20 19.60 27.25
CA VAL A 103 -27.49 19.41 25.83
C VAL A 103 -26.25 19.69 25.00
N ALA A 104 -25.56 18.62 24.60
CA ALA A 104 -24.35 18.65 23.77
C ALA A 104 -24.61 18.03 22.38
N SER A 105 -25.67 18.48 21.69
CA SER A 105 -26.15 17.85 20.46
C SER A 105 -25.11 17.77 19.34
N ALA A 106 -24.32 18.84 19.16
CA ALA A 106 -23.25 18.86 18.16
C ALA A 106 -22.14 17.84 18.47
N PHE A 107 -21.71 17.74 19.73
CA PHE A 107 -20.68 16.78 20.15
C PHE A 107 -21.14 15.34 20.04
N ALA A 108 -22.38 15.05 20.46
CA ALA A 108 -22.95 13.72 20.32
C ALA A 108 -23.09 13.31 18.84
N ALA A 109 -23.51 14.23 17.97
CA ALA A 109 -23.61 13.97 16.53
C ALA A 109 -22.23 13.77 15.89
N SER A 110 -21.24 14.59 16.23
CA SER A 110 -19.87 14.44 15.75
C SER A 110 -19.22 13.14 16.24
N PHE A 111 -19.49 12.71 17.48
CA PHE A 111 -19.03 11.44 18.00
C PHE A 111 -19.63 10.25 17.23
N GLU A 112 -20.95 10.22 17.03
CA GLU A 112 -21.60 9.15 16.26
C GLU A 112 -21.16 9.16 14.78
N TYR A 113 -20.96 10.34 14.18
CA TYR A 113 -20.42 10.46 12.83
C TYR A 113 -19.01 9.87 12.71
N ASN A 114 -18.09 10.24 13.61
CA ASN A 114 -16.73 9.70 13.61
C ASN A 114 -16.70 8.18 13.86
N LYS A 115 -17.61 7.68 14.72
CA LYS A 115 -17.79 6.25 14.96
C LYS A 115 -18.29 5.52 13.71
N ILE A 116 -19.16 6.15 12.91
CA ILE A 116 -19.69 5.62 11.66
C ILE A 116 -18.60 5.60 10.58
N GLU A 117 -17.92 6.73 10.34
CA GLU A 117 -16.86 6.85 9.33
C GLU A 117 -15.61 6.03 9.68
N GLY A 118 -15.25 5.96 10.97
CA GLY A 118 -14.09 5.19 11.45
C GLY A 118 -14.30 3.68 11.46
N THR A 119 -15.52 3.20 11.20
CA THR A 119 -15.79 1.78 11.02
C THR A 119 -15.77 1.43 9.53
N GLU A 120 -14.76 0.63 9.12
CA GLU A 120 -14.58 0.13 7.73
C GLU A 120 -15.82 -0.55 7.13
N LEU A 121 -16.72 -1.00 8.00
CA LEU A 121 -17.98 -1.59 7.62
C LEU A 121 -19.05 -1.05 8.58
N LEU A 122 -19.96 -0.24 8.10
CA LEU A 122 -21.19 0.00 8.84
C LEU A 122 -22.00 -1.31 8.88
N PRO A 123 -22.96 -1.48 9.80
CA PRO A 123 -23.98 -2.51 9.66
C PRO A 123 -24.71 -2.24 8.34
N THR A 124 -24.20 -2.83 7.26
CA THR A 124 -24.65 -2.52 5.91
C THR A 124 -26.12 -2.90 5.81
N TYR A 125 -26.91 -2.06 5.13
CA TYR A 125 -28.35 -2.22 4.84
C TYR A 125 -28.75 -3.54 4.17
N LYS A 126 -27.82 -4.49 3.99
CA LYS A 126 -28.04 -5.78 3.36
C LYS A 126 -28.86 -6.74 4.22
N TYR A 127 -28.83 -6.59 5.55
CA TYR A 127 -29.61 -7.41 6.48
C TYR A 127 -30.73 -6.58 7.10
N GLN A 128 -31.88 -6.52 6.43
CA GLN A 128 -33.01 -5.69 6.84
C GLN A 128 -33.71 -6.23 8.10
N ASP A 129 -33.56 -7.53 8.38
CA ASP A 129 -34.18 -8.20 9.52
C ASP A 129 -33.26 -9.27 10.13
N PRO A 130 -33.51 -9.70 11.37
CA PRO A 130 -32.78 -10.79 12.02
C PRO A 130 -32.75 -12.11 11.24
N ALA A 131 -33.80 -12.44 10.49
CA ALA A 131 -33.87 -13.69 9.74
C ALA A 131 -32.80 -13.73 8.65
N SER A 132 -32.62 -12.62 7.93
CA SER A 132 -31.60 -12.46 6.89
C SER A 132 -30.17 -12.62 7.44
N LEU A 133 -29.89 -12.13 8.67
CA LEU A 133 -28.60 -12.32 9.34
C LEU A 133 -28.41 -13.76 9.83
N LEU A 134 -29.45 -14.40 10.37
CA LEU A 134 -29.35 -15.77 10.86
C LEU A 134 -29.20 -16.80 9.71
N ALA A 135 -29.78 -16.54 8.54
CA ALA A 135 -29.64 -17.39 7.36
C ALA A 135 -28.20 -17.49 6.84
N VAL A 136 -27.43 -16.40 6.91
CA VAL A 136 -26.02 -16.42 6.46
C VAL A 136 -25.07 -17.10 7.44
N SER A 137 -25.56 -17.50 8.62
CA SER A 137 -24.76 -18.16 9.66
C SER A 137 -24.18 -19.52 9.24
N LYS A 138 -24.76 -20.17 8.21
CA LYS A 138 -24.42 -21.52 7.72
C LYS A 138 -24.44 -22.60 8.81
N ARG A 139 -25.24 -22.39 9.87
CA ARG A 139 -25.35 -23.31 11.02
C ARG A 139 -26.79 -23.69 11.39
N GLY A 140 -27.76 -23.40 10.53
CA GLY A 140 -29.16 -23.67 10.82
C GLY A 140 -29.70 -22.73 11.90
N LEU A 141 -29.29 -21.45 11.91
CA LEU A 141 -29.83 -20.49 12.89
C LEU A 141 -31.12 -19.84 12.39
N GLU A 142 -31.39 -19.90 11.09
CA GLU A 142 -32.60 -19.40 10.44
C GLU A 142 -33.88 -19.99 11.01
N GLU A 143 -33.84 -21.22 11.56
CA GLU A 143 -34.98 -21.89 12.20
C GLU A 143 -35.47 -21.16 13.48
N PHE A 144 -34.65 -20.27 14.04
CA PHE A 144 -34.98 -19.50 15.24
C PHE A 144 -35.43 -18.07 14.93
N ALA A 145 -35.47 -17.66 13.66
CA ALA A 145 -35.76 -16.28 13.25
C ALA A 145 -37.05 -15.72 13.86
N GLU A 146 -38.14 -16.48 13.81
CA GLU A 146 -39.43 -16.07 14.38
C GLU A 146 -39.39 -15.93 15.91
N LYS A 147 -38.57 -16.76 16.59
CA LYS A 147 -38.46 -16.78 18.05
C LYS A 147 -37.56 -15.69 18.59
N VAL A 148 -36.63 -15.18 17.78
CA VAL A 148 -35.76 -14.07 18.19
C VAL A 148 -36.41 -12.71 18.03
N GLY A 149 -37.38 -12.56 17.11
CA GLY A 149 -38.18 -11.34 16.93
C GLY A 149 -37.49 -10.26 16.11
N SER A 150 -37.74 -8.98 16.44
CA SER A 150 -37.12 -7.82 15.79
C SER A 150 -35.63 -7.66 16.14
N TRP A 151 -34.94 -6.74 15.46
CA TRP A 151 -33.55 -6.39 15.78
C TRP A 151 -33.34 -6.00 17.23
N ASP A 152 -34.21 -5.15 17.77
CA ASP A 152 -34.15 -4.72 19.17
C ASP A 152 -34.25 -5.93 20.12
N ASN A 153 -35.16 -6.85 19.82
CA ASN A 153 -35.32 -8.07 20.62
C ASN A 153 -34.09 -8.98 20.54
N LEU A 154 -33.51 -9.17 19.35
CA LEU A 154 -32.33 -10.01 19.18
C LEU A 154 -31.09 -9.40 19.85
N PHE A 155 -30.90 -8.08 19.76
CA PHE A 155 -29.75 -7.39 20.34
C PHE A 155 -29.77 -7.32 21.87
N MET A 156 -30.96 -7.40 22.49
CA MET A 156 -31.13 -7.40 23.94
C MET A 156 -31.08 -8.80 24.56
N LYS A 157 -31.21 -9.87 23.77
CA LYS A 157 -31.21 -11.24 24.28
C LYS A 157 -29.84 -11.67 24.79
N SER A 158 -29.83 -12.13 26.04
CA SER A 158 -28.72 -12.85 26.64
C SER A 158 -28.60 -14.27 26.09
N GLY A 159 -27.45 -14.91 26.36
CA GLY A 159 -27.26 -16.32 26.01
C GLY A 159 -28.28 -17.24 26.69
N LYS A 160 -28.87 -16.85 27.82
CA LYS A 160 -29.92 -17.63 28.50
C LYS A 160 -31.23 -17.58 27.72
N GLU A 161 -31.66 -16.40 27.32
CA GLU A 161 -32.90 -16.20 26.57
C GLU A 161 -32.84 -16.81 25.17
N LEU A 162 -31.66 -16.81 24.53
CA LEU A 162 -31.47 -17.53 23.26
C LEU A 162 -31.62 -19.05 23.43
N ARG A 163 -31.24 -19.61 24.58
CA ARG A 163 -31.47 -21.04 24.88
C ARG A 163 -32.92 -21.34 25.19
N GLU A 164 -33.63 -20.42 25.86
CA GLU A 164 -35.07 -20.50 26.08
C GLU A 164 -35.84 -20.43 24.74
N ALA A 165 -35.30 -19.73 23.74
CA ALA A 165 -35.80 -19.74 22.36
C ALA A 165 -35.49 -21.05 21.59
N GLY A 166 -34.83 -22.03 22.22
CA GLY A 166 -34.56 -23.35 21.66
C GLY A 166 -33.17 -23.55 21.06
N MET A 167 -32.29 -22.55 21.09
CA MET A 167 -30.90 -22.72 20.64
C MET A 167 -30.11 -23.59 21.63
N ASN A 168 -29.29 -24.51 21.14
CA ASN A 168 -28.33 -25.19 22.01
C ASN A 168 -27.18 -24.24 22.43
N ILE A 169 -26.37 -24.65 23.41
CA ILE A 169 -25.28 -23.82 23.97
C ILE A 169 -24.30 -23.34 22.87
N LYS A 170 -24.00 -24.18 21.88
CA LYS A 170 -23.07 -23.83 20.79
C LYS A 170 -23.70 -22.84 19.81
N GLN A 171 -24.97 -23.03 19.46
CA GLN A 171 -25.74 -22.11 18.61
C GLN A 171 -25.88 -20.74 19.28
N SER A 172 -26.24 -20.70 20.57
CA SER A 172 -26.37 -19.45 21.33
C SER A 172 -25.06 -18.66 21.39
N LYS A 173 -23.93 -19.31 21.72
CA LYS A 173 -22.61 -18.65 21.71
C LYS A 173 -22.22 -18.14 20.33
N TYR A 174 -22.51 -18.91 19.29
CA TYR A 174 -22.19 -18.52 17.92
C TYR A 174 -23.08 -17.38 17.43
N CYS A 175 -24.37 -17.37 17.78
CA CYS A 175 -25.29 -16.28 17.47
C CYS A 175 -24.82 -14.95 18.09
N LEU A 176 -24.45 -14.96 19.38
CA LEU A 176 -23.92 -13.77 20.06
C LEU A 176 -22.61 -13.29 19.44
N TRP A 177 -21.71 -14.23 19.10
CA TRP A 177 -20.48 -13.88 18.40
C TRP A 177 -20.75 -13.28 17.01
N LEU A 178 -21.70 -13.83 16.26
CA LEU A 178 -22.06 -13.32 14.93
C LEU A 178 -22.71 -11.92 15.01
N LEU A 179 -23.55 -11.68 16.03
CA LEU A 179 -24.13 -10.37 16.32
C LEU A 179 -23.06 -9.35 16.71
N GLU A 180 -22.08 -9.76 17.51
CA GLU A 180 -20.96 -8.90 17.89
C GLU A 180 -20.10 -8.56 16.66
N LYS A 181 -19.88 -9.52 15.77
CA LYS A 181 -19.21 -9.27 14.49
C LYS A 181 -20.00 -8.31 13.61
N TYR A 182 -21.32 -8.45 13.55
CA TYR A 182 -22.19 -7.53 12.84
C TYR A 182 -22.17 -6.11 13.44
N ARG A 183 -22.14 -5.96 14.78
CA ARG A 183 -22.00 -4.67 15.47
C ARG A 183 -20.67 -3.99 15.20
N GLN A 184 -19.61 -4.78 15.06
CA GLN A 184 -18.28 -4.34 14.67
C GLN A 184 -18.17 -4.07 13.16
N GLY A 185 -19.27 -4.21 12.40
CA GLY A 185 -19.30 -3.94 10.98
C GLY A 185 -19.08 -5.14 10.07
N PHE A 186 -18.44 -6.21 10.55
CA PHE A 186 -18.09 -7.34 9.69
C PHE A 186 -19.31 -7.93 8.98
N ASN A 187 -19.18 -8.17 7.67
CA ASN A 187 -20.21 -8.86 6.88
C ASN A 187 -20.36 -10.32 7.38
N PRO A 188 -21.51 -10.69 8.01
CA PRO A 188 -21.72 -12.02 8.58
C PRO A 188 -21.53 -13.17 7.57
N ALA A 189 -21.81 -12.95 6.28
CA ALA A 189 -21.63 -13.97 5.23
C ALA A 189 -20.15 -14.36 5.01
N HIS A 190 -19.21 -13.44 5.25
CA HIS A 190 -17.77 -13.68 5.05
C HIS A 190 -17.12 -14.27 6.30
N VAL A 191 -17.56 -13.87 7.49
CA VAL A 191 -17.01 -14.37 8.77
C VAL A 191 -17.68 -15.65 9.25
N ALA A 192 -18.82 -16.05 8.67
CA ALA A 192 -19.55 -17.24 9.07
C ALA A 192 -18.70 -18.52 8.87
N ILE A 193 -18.42 -19.21 9.98
CA ILE A 193 -17.68 -20.46 10.01
C ILE A 193 -18.67 -21.62 9.77
N PRO A 194 -18.62 -22.31 8.62
CA PRO A 194 -19.53 -23.41 8.32
C PRO A 194 -19.39 -24.54 9.37
N GLN A 195 -20.45 -25.32 9.58
CA GLN A 195 -20.34 -26.49 10.44
C GLN A 195 -19.28 -27.45 9.87
N LYS A 196 -18.32 -27.85 10.71
CA LYS A 196 -17.38 -28.91 10.33
C LYS A 196 -18.21 -30.15 9.98
N PRO A 197 -17.98 -30.80 8.81
CA PRO A 197 -18.72 -31.99 8.44
C PRO A 197 -18.58 -33.04 9.56
N LYS A 198 -19.67 -33.74 9.87
CA LYS A 198 -19.65 -34.82 10.86
C LYS A 198 -18.53 -35.77 10.48
N LYS A 199 -17.60 -36.04 11.42
CA LYS A 199 -16.51 -36.99 11.19
C LYS A 199 -17.13 -38.32 10.74
N LYS A 200 -16.88 -38.72 9.49
CA LYS A 200 -17.21 -40.08 9.04
C LYS A 200 -16.30 -41.01 9.82
N PHE A 201 -16.85 -41.82 10.71
CA PHE A 201 -16.10 -42.88 11.37
C PHE A 201 -15.59 -43.83 10.28
N ARG A 202 -14.31 -43.72 9.92
CA ARG A 202 -13.62 -44.72 9.11
C ARG A 202 -13.14 -45.80 10.07
N GLY A 203 -13.84 -46.92 10.09
CA GLY A 203 -13.52 -48.03 10.99
C GLY A 203 -12.12 -48.58 10.70
N TRP A 204 -11.20 -48.38 11.63
CA TRP A 204 -9.95 -49.14 11.74
C TRP A 204 -9.70 -49.41 13.22
N GLY A 205 -9.87 -50.67 13.63
CA GLY A 205 -9.29 -51.25 14.84
C GLY A 205 -10.05 -51.03 16.16
N PRO A 206 -10.21 -52.07 16.99
CA PRO A 206 -10.86 -51.97 18.29
C PRO A 206 -9.87 -51.36 19.28
N LYS A 207 -10.13 -50.13 19.72
CA LYS A 207 -9.65 -49.69 21.04
C LYS A 207 -10.52 -48.66 21.74
N ILE A 208 -11.46 -48.00 21.04
CA ILE A 208 -12.51 -47.19 21.69
C ILE A 208 -13.77 -47.21 20.81
N GLN A 209 -14.79 -47.96 21.23
CA GLN A 209 -16.16 -47.83 20.71
C GLN A 209 -17.09 -47.56 21.90
N HIS A 210 -18.01 -46.61 21.75
CA HIS A 210 -19.09 -46.31 22.71
C HIS A 210 -18.69 -45.87 24.13
N GLY A 211 -17.59 -45.13 24.29
CA GLY A 211 -17.36 -44.39 25.54
C GLY A 211 -17.00 -45.23 26.77
N GLY A 212 -16.75 -46.52 26.63
CA GLY A 212 -16.13 -47.34 27.68
C GLY A 212 -14.60 -47.20 27.64
N ARG A 213 -14.01 -46.64 28.69
CA ARG A 213 -12.55 -46.59 28.90
C ARG A 213 -12.20 -47.66 29.93
N THR A 214 -11.37 -48.64 29.58
CA THR A 214 -10.72 -49.50 30.57
C THR A 214 -9.75 -48.63 31.38
N GLN A 215 -9.97 -48.54 32.69
CA GLN A 215 -9.14 -47.79 33.64
C GLN A 215 -7.72 -48.36 33.67
N ASN A 216 -6.73 -47.48 33.70
CA ASN A 216 -5.55 -47.68 34.52
C ASN A 216 -5.26 -46.35 35.21
N GLU A 217 -5.12 -46.44 36.52
CA GLU A 217 -5.03 -45.37 37.48
C GLU A 217 -3.65 -44.69 37.48
N SER A 218 -3.68 -43.43 37.94
CA SER A 218 -2.78 -42.83 38.94
C SER A 218 -2.03 -41.56 38.50
N GLY A 219 -2.08 -40.56 39.39
CA GLY A 219 -1.08 -39.49 39.50
C GLY A 219 -1.52 -38.11 39.03
N GLY A 220 -2.26 -37.38 39.87
CA GLY A 220 -2.56 -35.97 39.67
C GLY A 220 -1.48 -35.03 40.23
N SER A 221 -1.52 -33.75 39.82
CA SER A 221 -1.19 -32.61 40.68
C SER A 221 -1.80 -31.33 40.11
N ARG A 222 -2.30 -30.49 41.03
CA ARG A 222 -2.97 -29.20 40.80
C ARG A 222 -1.95 -28.07 40.90
N TYR A 223 -2.17 -26.97 40.19
CA TYR A 223 -1.82 -25.62 40.69
C TYR A 223 -2.87 -24.60 40.25
N ALA A 224 -3.21 -23.71 41.18
CA ALA A 224 -4.02 -22.51 41.01
C ALA A 224 -3.21 -21.28 41.50
N PRO A 225 -3.59 -20.05 41.13
CA PRO A 225 -2.70 -18.90 40.99
C PRO A 225 -2.75 -17.91 42.18
N LEU A 226 -1.80 -16.97 42.22
CA LEU A 226 -1.77 -15.83 43.16
C LEU A 226 -1.60 -14.50 42.41
N ALA A 227 -2.20 -13.47 42.98
CA ALA A 227 -2.45 -12.13 42.45
C ALA A 227 -1.52 -11.05 43.02
N ALA A 228 -1.46 -9.94 42.27
CA ALA A 228 -1.38 -8.51 42.62
C ALA A 228 -0.56 -7.99 43.82
N ALA A 229 0.14 -6.87 43.58
CA ALA A 229 0.19 -5.72 44.50
C ALA A 229 0.50 -4.42 43.73
N GLU A 230 -0.24 -3.37 44.12
CA GLU A 230 -0.10 -1.96 43.75
C GLU A 230 1.06 -1.31 44.54
N ASP A 231 1.50 -0.11 44.13
CA ASP A 231 1.98 0.91 45.06
C ASP A 231 1.86 2.32 44.45
N ALA A 232 1.56 3.28 45.33
CA ALA A 232 1.19 4.67 45.07
C ALA A 232 2.24 5.68 45.62
N ASN A 233 2.04 6.96 45.30
CA ASN A 233 2.56 8.24 45.87
C ASN A 233 3.27 9.11 44.80
N GLY A 234 3.16 10.45 44.74
CA GLY A 234 2.44 11.44 45.56
C GLY A 234 2.93 12.87 45.25
N MET A 235 2.12 13.87 45.67
CA MET A 235 2.41 15.30 45.98
C MET A 235 2.69 16.33 44.85
N LEU A 236 1.83 17.36 44.70
CA LEU A 236 1.90 18.78 45.18
C LEU A 236 3.02 19.61 44.52
N GLY A 237 2.86 20.84 44.03
CA GLY A 237 1.80 21.86 43.98
C GLY A 237 2.45 23.19 43.51
N ASP A 238 1.69 24.13 42.97
CA ASP A 238 1.68 25.59 43.27
C ASP A 238 1.16 26.48 42.11
N GLU A 239 0.41 27.51 42.52
CA GLU A 239 -0.30 28.50 41.72
C GLU A 239 0.59 29.69 41.30
N SER A 240 0.30 30.31 40.14
CA SER A 240 0.33 31.78 40.05
C SER A 240 -0.52 32.28 38.87
N ALA A 241 -1.22 33.39 39.12
CA ALA A 241 -2.22 34.01 38.25
C ALA A 241 -1.61 35.07 37.33
N HIS A 242 -2.13 35.25 36.11
CA HIS A 242 -2.13 36.54 35.43
C HIS A 242 -3.28 36.73 34.42
N THR A 243 -3.72 37.98 34.39
CA THR A 243 -4.92 38.60 33.79
C THR A 243 -4.82 38.86 32.29
N THR A 244 -5.95 38.73 31.59
CA THR A 244 -6.17 39.00 30.15
C THR A 244 -6.59 40.44 29.84
N HIS A 245 -6.23 40.95 28.65
CA HIS A 245 -6.90 42.07 27.98
C HIS A 245 -7.29 41.69 26.55
N ALA A 246 -8.53 42.00 26.18
CA ALA A 246 -9.13 41.77 24.87
C ALA A 246 -9.29 43.10 24.09
N THR A 247 -9.22 43.04 22.76
CA THR A 247 -9.69 44.10 21.85
C THR A 247 -10.42 43.51 20.64
N SER A 248 -11.60 44.06 20.36
CA SER A 248 -12.50 43.72 19.25
C SER A 248 -12.26 44.60 18.02
N ALA A 249 -12.46 44.07 16.81
CA ALA A 249 -12.66 44.88 15.61
C ALA A 249 -13.76 44.31 14.69
N THR A 250 -14.58 45.21 14.17
CA THR A 250 -15.78 45.03 13.34
C THR A 250 -15.46 45.10 11.84
N ALA A 251 -16.23 44.39 11.00
CA ALA A 251 -16.15 44.42 9.53
C ALA A 251 -17.41 45.05 8.89
N PRO A 252 -17.32 45.77 7.75
CA PRO A 252 -18.46 46.38 7.08
C PRO A 252 -19.00 45.56 5.89
N ALA A 253 -20.27 45.82 5.57
CA ALA A 253 -21.08 45.12 4.58
C ALA A 253 -21.00 45.74 3.17
N PHE A 254 -20.94 44.90 2.14
CA PHE A 254 -21.21 45.26 0.75
C PHE A 254 -22.42 44.46 0.23
N SER A 255 -23.51 45.16 -0.15
CA SER A 255 -24.65 44.54 -0.83
C SER A 255 -25.30 45.51 -1.83
N SER A 256 -24.98 45.41 -3.12
CA SER A 256 -25.79 46.09 -4.17
C SER A 256 -25.59 45.60 -5.62
N LEU A 257 -25.14 44.37 -5.89
CA LEU A 257 -25.02 43.87 -7.28
C LEU A 257 -26.30 43.16 -7.78
N SER A 258 -26.64 43.30 -9.06
CA SER A 258 -27.78 42.58 -9.66
C SER A 258 -27.49 41.08 -9.80
N ARG A 259 -28.54 40.23 -9.83
CA ARG A 259 -28.39 38.76 -9.84
C ARG A 259 -27.64 38.24 -11.07
N LEU A 260 -27.87 38.83 -12.24
CA LEU A 260 -27.15 38.49 -13.47
C LEU A 260 -25.68 38.90 -13.41
N THR A 261 -25.38 40.09 -12.88
CA THR A 261 -23.99 40.54 -12.70
C THR A 261 -23.24 39.64 -11.71
N ARG A 262 -23.91 39.18 -10.64
CA ARG A 262 -23.34 38.22 -9.70
C ARG A 262 -23.03 36.87 -10.35
N MET A 263 -23.91 36.35 -11.20
CA MET A 263 -23.70 35.07 -11.89
C MET A 263 -22.57 35.15 -12.92
N SER A 264 -22.49 36.24 -13.70
CA SER A 264 -21.38 36.44 -14.65
C SER A 264 -20.04 36.64 -13.94
N LEU A 265 -20.01 37.38 -12.82
CA LEU A 265 -18.81 37.52 -11.99
C LEU A 265 -18.42 36.19 -11.34
N LEU A 266 -19.38 35.35 -10.95
CA LEU A 266 -19.12 34.01 -10.41
C LEU A 266 -18.51 33.10 -11.48
N ALA A 267 -19.09 33.07 -12.68
CA ALA A 267 -18.57 32.24 -13.78
C ALA A 267 -17.17 32.67 -14.23
N LEU A 268 -16.92 33.99 -14.33
CA LEU A 268 -15.60 34.52 -14.64
C LEU A 268 -14.58 34.23 -13.52
N SER A 269 -15.00 34.37 -12.25
CA SER A 269 -14.18 34.00 -11.10
C SER A 269 -13.85 32.51 -11.09
N LEU A 270 -14.80 31.63 -11.39
CA LEU A 270 -14.58 30.18 -11.46
C LEU A 270 -13.63 29.79 -12.60
N LEU A 271 -13.75 30.43 -13.77
CA LEU A 271 -12.80 30.24 -14.87
C LEU A 271 -11.40 30.74 -14.52
N LEU A 272 -11.28 31.90 -13.86
CA LEU A 272 -10.00 32.42 -13.37
C LEU A 272 -9.40 31.53 -12.28
N ILE A 273 -10.21 31.01 -11.35
CA ILE A 273 -9.77 30.07 -10.31
C ILE A 273 -9.30 28.76 -10.95
N ALA A 274 -10.05 28.20 -11.90
CA ALA A 274 -9.64 26.98 -12.60
C ALA A 274 -8.34 27.18 -13.39
N ALA A 275 -8.19 28.31 -14.10
CA ALA A 275 -6.95 28.67 -14.79
C ALA A 275 -5.78 28.90 -13.79
N THR A 276 -6.06 29.50 -12.63
CA THR A 276 -5.07 29.71 -11.57
C THR A 276 -4.67 28.40 -10.90
N ILE A 277 -5.60 27.46 -10.70
CA ILE A 277 -5.33 26.13 -10.16
C ILE A 277 -4.51 25.31 -11.16
N ALA A 278 -4.84 25.34 -12.45
CA ALA A 278 -4.07 24.65 -13.48
C ALA A 278 -2.63 25.18 -13.57
N THR A 279 -2.46 26.51 -13.57
CA THR A 279 -1.14 27.15 -13.57
C THR A 279 -0.38 26.97 -12.25
N TYR A 280 -1.07 26.93 -11.10
CA TYR A 280 -0.46 26.68 -9.80
C TYR A 280 -0.02 25.23 -9.63
N ARG A 281 -0.85 24.25 -10.04
CA ARG A 281 -0.51 22.83 -10.00
C ARG A 281 0.69 22.51 -10.89
N GLN A 282 0.69 23.08 -12.10
CA GLN A 282 1.81 22.97 -13.03
C GLN A 282 3.08 23.65 -12.48
N SER A 283 2.96 24.83 -11.86
CA SER A 283 4.14 25.54 -11.31
C SER A 283 4.67 24.99 -9.99
N HIS A 284 3.83 24.40 -9.13
CA HIS A 284 4.26 23.78 -7.88
C HIS A 284 4.92 22.42 -8.11
N PHE A 285 4.35 21.59 -8.98
CA PHE A 285 4.98 20.32 -9.36
C PHE A 285 6.31 20.57 -10.08
N GLN A 286 6.36 21.53 -11.02
CA GLN A 286 7.61 21.96 -11.65
C GLN A 286 8.62 22.59 -10.67
N ARG A 287 8.19 23.27 -9.59
CA ARG A 287 9.12 23.85 -8.60
C ARG A 287 9.67 22.82 -7.63
N VAL A 288 8.86 21.83 -7.22
CA VAL A 288 9.29 20.82 -6.26
C VAL A 288 10.14 19.74 -6.91
N TYR A 289 9.98 19.47 -8.22
CA TYR A 289 10.65 18.36 -8.90
C TYR A 289 11.61 18.74 -10.04
N ARG A 290 11.81 20.03 -10.38
CA ARG A 290 12.94 20.44 -11.25
C ARG A 290 14.27 20.38 -10.51
N PHE A 291 14.75 19.17 -10.23
CA PHE A 291 16.16 18.94 -9.90
C PHE A 291 16.94 18.70 -11.19
N ARG A 292 16.92 19.69 -12.09
CA ARG A 292 17.64 19.59 -13.37
C ARG A 292 19.06 20.11 -13.18
N HIS A 293 20.05 19.24 -13.39
CA HIS A 293 21.38 19.73 -13.69
C HIS A 293 21.37 20.23 -15.14
N PRO A 294 21.69 21.52 -15.42
CA PRO A 294 21.56 22.09 -16.77
C PRO A 294 22.42 21.37 -17.82
N ASN A 295 23.47 20.67 -17.39
CA ASN A 295 24.24 19.72 -18.17
C ASN A 295 24.41 18.44 -17.33
N PRO A 296 23.55 17.42 -17.51
CA PRO A 296 23.75 16.12 -16.88
C PRO A 296 25.14 15.58 -17.20
N PRO A 297 25.88 15.02 -16.23
CA PRO A 297 27.04 14.23 -16.57
C PRO A 297 26.61 13.04 -17.44
N PRO A 298 27.39 12.67 -18.47
CA PRO A 298 27.00 11.59 -19.37
C PRO A 298 26.98 10.25 -18.62
N THR A 299 26.08 9.37 -19.04
CA THR A 299 26.20 7.95 -18.69
C THR A 299 27.45 7.37 -19.33
N ARG A 300 28.00 6.30 -18.77
CA ARG A 300 29.29 5.72 -19.17
C ARG A 300 29.22 4.22 -19.14
N VAL A 301 29.81 3.56 -20.11
CA VAL A 301 29.93 2.11 -20.15
C VAL A 301 31.38 1.69 -20.38
N GLY A 302 31.72 0.51 -19.90
CA GLY A 302 32.99 -0.16 -20.11
C GLY A 302 32.99 -1.01 -21.38
N PRO A 303 34.17 -1.56 -21.73
CA PRO A 303 34.33 -2.43 -22.88
C PRO A 303 33.64 -3.77 -22.68
N ARG A 304 33.37 -4.43 -23.81
CA ARG A 304 32.78 -5.76 -23.91
C ARG A 304 33.66 -6.67 -24.74
N GLN A 305 33.66 -7.96 -24.44
CA GLN A 305 34.28 -8.99 -25.25
C GLN A 305 33.44 -9.30 -26.49
N PHE A 306 32.11 -9.28 -26.35
CA PHE A 306 31.18 -9.52 -27.45
C PHE A 306 30.71 -8.20 -28.05
N GLY A 307 30.50 -8.20 -29.37
CA GLY A 307 29.80 -7.09 -30.03
C GLY A 307 28.34 -7.00 -29.57
N PRO A 308 27.64 -5.90 -29.90
CA PRO A 308 26.23 -5.78 -29.60
C PRO A 308 25.41 -6.85 -30.32
N PHE A 309 24.43 -7.42 -29.61
CA PHE A 309 23.53 -8.44 -30.15
C PHE A 309 22.19 -7.90 -30.62
N TYR A 310 21.78 -6.72 -30.14
CA TYR A 310 20.52 -6.08 -30.49
C TYR A 310 20.73 -4.65 -31.02
N HIS A 311 21.67 -3.89 -30.45
CA HIS A 311 21.99 -2.56 -30.96
C HIS A 311 22.32 -2.60 -32.47
N GLY A 312 21.78 -1.63 -33.22
CA GLY A 312 21.98 -1.53 -34.67
C GLY A 312 21.13 -2.49 -35.51
N LYS A 313 20.26 -3.33 -34.92
CA LYS A 313 19.40 -4.27 -35.68
C LYS A 313 18.04 -3.71 -36.11
N GLY A 314 17.69 -2.48 -35.74
CA GLY A 314 16.52 -1.78 -36.28
C GLY A 314 15.70 -0.98 -35.27
N CYS A 315 15.83 -1.27 -33.97
CA CYS A 315 15.23 -0.47 -32.90
C CYS A 315 16.29 0.01 -31.92
N ASN A 316 16.19 1.27 -31.51
CA ASN A 316 16.90 1.79 -30.35
C ASN A 316 16.21 1.36 -29.04
N SER A 317 16.83 1.65 -27.90
CA SER A 317 16.40 1.29 -26.55
C SER A 317 14.98 1.78 -26.24
N ASN A 318 14.66 3.03 -26.58
CA ASN A 318 13.33 3.61 -26.39
C ASN A 318 12.26 2.92 -27.26
N GLN A 319 12.53 2.74 -28.55
CA GLN A 319 11.64 2.03 -29.47
C GLN A 319 11.39 0.59 -29.03
N LEU A 320 12.42 -0.05 -28.47
CA LEU A 320 12.32 -1.40 -27.92
C LEU A 320 11.40 -1.47 -26.69
N VAL A 321 11.51 -0.50 -25.77
CA VAL A 321 10.61 -0.38 -24.61
C VAL A 321 9.17 -0.11 -25.05
N GLU A 322 8.96 0.76 -26.03
CA GLU A 322 7.63 1.02 -26.60
C GLU A 322 7.06 -0.21 -27.31
N SER A 323 7.89 -0.95 -28.04
CA SER A 323 7.50 -2.20 -28.70
C SER A 323 7.10 -3.26 -27.69
N LEU A 324 7.88 -3.43 -26.61
CA LEU A 324 7.55 -4.30 -25.49
C LEU A 324 6.18 -3.95 -24.88
N ALA A 325 5.90 -2.66 -24.67
CA ALA A 325 4.62 -2.20 -24.13
C ALA A 325 3.42 -2.60 -25.00
N ARG A 326 3.58 -2.66 -26.33
CA ARG A 326 2.52 -3.05 -27.27
C ARG A 326 2.49 -4.55 -27.59
N SER A 327 3.52 -5.29 -27.24
CA SER A 327 3.63 -6.73 -27.49
C SER A 327 2.64 -7.54 -26.65
N ARG A 328 2.31 -8.76 -27.08
CA ARG A 328 1.37 -9.66 -26.38
C ARG A 328 1.86 -11.10 -26.42
N ILE A 329 1.56 -11.86 -25.38
CA ILE A 329 1.85 -13.30 -25.37
C ILE A 329 1.07 -14.00 -26.50
N ARG A 330 1.79 -14.74 -27.36
CA ARG A 330 1.20 -15.60 -28.40
C ARG A 330 0.27 -16.65 -27.79
N PRO A 331 -0.72 -17.16 -28.54
CA PRO A 331 -1.60 -18.23 -28.06
C PRO A 331 -0.85 -19.51 -27.63
N ASP A 332 0.28 -19.80 -28.27
CA ASP A 332 1.15 -20.96 -28.02
C ASP A 332 2.37 -20.62 -27.15
N GLY A 333 2.44 -19.41 -26.60
CA GLY A 333 3.56 -18.96 -25.78
C GLY A 333 3.74 -19.84 -24.54
N ALA A 334 4.99 -20.25 -24.27
CA ALA A 334 5.36 -21.09 -23.13
C ALA A 334 4.88 -20.50 -21.80
N SER A 335 4.87 -19.17 -21.66
CA SER A 335 4.36 -18.46 -20.47
C SER A 335 2.89 -18.76 -20.11
N ARG A 336 2.10 -19.30 -21.05
CA ARG A 336 0.70 -19.74 -20.80
C ARG A 336 0.58 -21.18 -20.30
N THR A 337 1.64 -21.97 -20.33
CA THR A 337 1.56 -23.43 -20.06
C THR A 337 2.70 -23.97 -19.21
N ALA A 338 3.90 -23.40 -19.34
CA ALA A 338 5.07 -23.76 -18.56
C ALA A 338 4.92 -23.26 -17.12
N TYR A 339 4.47 -24.16 -16.25
CA TYR A 339 4.35 -23.91 -14.82
C TYR A 339 5.61 -24.26 -14.03
N VAL A 340 6.56 -24.99 -14.62
CA VAL A 340 7.80 -25.40 -13.96
C VAL A 340 8.85 -25.65 -15.04
N HIS A 341 10.12 -25.56 -14.64
CA HIS A 341 11.22 -26.05 -15.46
C HIS A 341 10.99 -27.51 -15.89
N PRO A 342 11.36 -27.91 -17.12
CA PRO A 342 11.17 -29.29 -17.57
C PRO A 342 11.83 -30.30 -16.62
N GLU A 343 11.09 -31.36 -16.27
CA GLU A 343 11.59 -32.44 -15.43
C GLU A 343 12.75 -33.19 -16.11
N GLY A 344 13.77 -33.59 -15.34
CA GLY A 344 14.88 -34.42 -15.81
C GLY A 344 16.10 -33.67 -16.37
N LEU A 345 16.07 -32.34 -16.36
CA LEU A 345 17.19 -31.49 -16.73
C LEU A 345 18.08 -31.16 -15.52
N ASP A 346 19.38 -30.92 -15.76
CA ASP A 346 20.35 -30.62 -14.69
C ASP A 346 20.03 -29.27 -14.05
N PRO A 347 19.78 -29.19 -12.73
CA PRO A 347 19.48 -27.93 -12.06
C PRO A 347 20.62 -26.92 -12.11
N ASN A 348 21.85 -27.33 -12.45
CA ASN A 348 23.00 -26.46 -12.67
C ASN A 348 23.14 -26.00 -14.14
N ASN A 349 22.08 -26.15 -14.93
CA ASN A 349 22.02 -25.69 -16.30
C ASN A 349 20.61 -25.18 -16.62
N ILE A 350 20.50 -23.93 -17.06
CA ILE A 350 19.21 -23.32 -17.38
C ILE A 350 18.70 -23.67 -18.80
N HIS A 351 19.42 -24.48 -19.58
CA HIS A 351 19.00 -25.04 -20.89
C HIS A 351 18.35 -24.01 -21.83
N LEU A 352 19.11 -22.99 -22.23
CA LEU A 352 18.63 -21.93 -23.13
C LEU A 352 18.49 -22.36 -24.60
N ASP A 353 18.96 -23.54 -24.98
CA ASP A 353 18.83 -24.10 -26.33
C ASP A 353 17.35 -24.32 -26.75
N THR A 354 16.48 -24.52 -25.77
CA THR A 354 15.03 -24.65 -25.96
C THR A 354 14.25 -23.40 -25.58
N PHE A 355 14.95 -22.35 -25.10
CA PHE A 355 14.30 -21.11 -24.70
C PHE A 355 13.81 -20.33 -25.91
N GLY A 356 12.55 -19.89 -25.85
CA GLY A 356 11.96 -18.95 -26.79
C GLY A 356 11.06 -17.97 -26.06
N PHE A 357 11.07 -16.71 -26.49
CA PHE A 357 10.16 -15.71 -25.96
C PHE A 357 8.72 -16.06 -26.33
N SER A 358 7.79 -15.96 -25.38
CA SER A 358 6.36 -16.25 -25.57
C SER A 358 5.60 -15.17 -26.34
N PHE A 359 6.27 -14.10 -26.77
CA PHE A 359 5.72 -12.98 -27.50
C PHE A 359 6.65 -12.59 -28.65
N ASP A 360 6.09 -11.94 -29.66
CA ASP A 360 6.86 -11.26 -30.70
C ASP A 360 6.81 -9.76 -30.43
N LEU A 361 7.89 -9.06 -30.79
CA LEU A 361 7.97 -7.62 -30.62
C LEU A 361 7.17 -6.90 -31.71
N ASP A 362 6.31 -5.96 -31.30
CA ASP A 362 5.50 -5.16 -32.22
C ASP A 362 6.34 -4.04 -32.86
N GLY A 363 6.75 -4.26 -34.12
CA GLY A 363 7.50 -3.29 -34.93
C GLY A 363 9.02 -3.30 -34.70
N CYS A 364 9.54 -4.21 -33.87
CA CYS A 364 10.97 -4.39 -33.65
C CYS A 364 11.44 -5.80 -34.02
N PRO A 365 12.73 -5.99 -34.35
CA PRO A 365 13.28 -7.32 -34.62
C PRO A 365 13.12 -8.27 -33.43
N PRO A 366 13.11 -9.60 -33.65
CA PRO A 366 13.10 -10.56 -32.55
C PRO A 366 14.26 -10.32 -31.56
N PRO A 367 14.00 -10.41 -30.24
CA PRO A 367 15.04 -10.24 -29.23
C PRO A 367 16.05 -11.39 -29.26
N HIS A 368 17.30 -11.08 -28.91
CA HIS A 368 18.38 -12.06 -28.74
C HIS A 368 18.20 -12.82 -27.42
N ALA A 369 18.41 -14.14 -27.43
CA ALA A 369 18.48 -14.94 -26.21
C ALA A 369 19.95 -15.01 -25.76
N PHE A 370 20.32 -14.20 -24.77
CA PHE A 370 21.69 -14.14 -24.26
C PHE A 370 22.06 -15.44 -23.58
N SER A 371 23.19 -16.02 -23.98
CA SER A 371 23.83 -17.08 -23.20
C SER A 371 24.33 -16.53 -21.84
N PRO A 372 24.57 -17.38 -20.82
CA PRO A 372 25.15 -16.95 -19.56
C PRO A 372 26.40 -16.08 -19.72
N ARG A 373 27.30 -16.47 -20.63
CA ARG A 373 28.55 -15.74 -20.87
C ARG A 373 28.31 -14.37 -21.51
N GLU A 374 27.40 -14.30 -22.49
CA GLU A 374 27.03 -13.03 -23.14
C GLU A 374 26.33 -12.08 -22.17
N ALA A 375 25.44 -12.60 -21.31
CA ALA A 375 24.79 -11.83 -20.26
C ALA A 375 25.80 -11.27 -19.26
N CYS A 376 26.77 -12.09 -18.86
CA CYS A 376 27.83 -11.69 -17.95
C CYS A 376 28.75 -10.61 -18.52
N ASP A 377 29.12 -10.72 -19.79
CA ASP A 377 29.88 -9.71 -20.51
C ASP A 377 29.10 -8.38 -20.61
N LEU A 378 27.80 -8.45 -20.88
CA LEU A 378 26.95 -7.27 -20.98
C LEU A 378 26.66 -6.60 -19.62
N VAL A 379 26.51 -7.36 -18.52
CA VAL A 379 26.21 -6.83 -17.16
C VAL A 379 27.47 -6.37 -16.43
N SER A 380 28.61 -6.98 -16.75
CA SER A 380 29.91 -6.29 -16.80
C SER A 380 29.77 -5.08 -17.75
N ALA A 381 30.74 -4.29 -18.19
CA ALA A 381 30.45 -3.06 -18.98
C ALA A 381 29.53 -1.97 -18.34
N PHE A 382 28.55 -2.26 -17.48
CA PHE A 382 27.88 -1.31 -16.61
C PHE A 382 28.53 -1.32 -15.22
N GLY A 383 28.11 -0.37 -14.39
CA GLY A 383 28.50 -0.29 -12.98
C GLY A 383 27.84 -1.35 -12.09
N GLY A 384 27.21 -2.38 -12.67
CA GLY A 384 26.36 -3.34 -11.98
C GLY A 384 24.87 -2.97 -12.02
N ILE A 385 24.02 -3.88 -11.55
CA ILE A 385 22.56 -3.71 -11.49
C ILE A 385 22.09 -3.74 -10.04
N PHE A 386 21.47 -2.66 -9.59
CA PHE A 386 20.75 -2.59 -8.33
C PHE A 386 19.26 -2.78 -8.59
N ASN A 387 18.72 -3.94 -8.22
CA ASN A 387 17.29 -4.23 -8.26
C ASN A 387 16.70 -3.98 -6.87
N ARG A 388 15.64 -3.19 -6.78
CA ARG A 388 14.94 -2.96 -5.53
C ARG A 388 13.45 -2.99 -5.77
N GLY A 389 12.72 -3.62 -4.87
CA GLY A 389 11.28 -3.63 -5.00
C GLY A 389 10.54 -4.56 -4.06
N ASP A 390 9.25 -4.70 -4.35
CA ASP A 390 8.41 -5.68 -3.70
C ASP A 390 8.64 -7.10 -4.23
N SER A 391 7.74 -8.01 -3.85
CA SER A 391 7.84 -9.42 -4.16
C SER A 391 7.82 -9.77 -5.66
N LEU A 392 7.40 -8.86 -6.55
CA LEU A 392 7.46 -9.06 -8.00
C LEU A 392 8.82 -8.72 -8.60
N MET A 393 9.56 -7.77 -8.00
CA MET A 393 10.94 -7.48 -8.38
C MET A 393 11.85 -8.67 -8.07
N ARG A 394 11.51 -9.42 -7.04
CA ARG A 394 12.17 -10.68 -6.68
C ARG A 394 12.27 -11.66 -7.85
N GLN A 395 11.22 -11.76 -8.66
CA GLN A 395 11.18 -12.67 -9.80
C GLN A 395 12.03 -12.18 -10.98
N PHE A 396 12.09 -10.86 -11.14
CA PHE A 396 12.96 -10.23 -12.12
C PHE A 396 14.43 -10.48 -11.76
N ALA A 397 14.80 -10.24 -10.51
CA ALA A 397 16.14 -10.54 -9.99
C ALA A 397 16.49 -12.03 -10.10
N GLN A 398 15.52 -12.92 -9.83
CA GLN A 398 15.69 -14.36 -10.01
C GLN A 398 16.13 -14.72 -11.43
N GLY A 399 15.46 -14.19 -12.47
CA GLY A 399 15.82 -14.45 -13.86
C GLY A 399 17.24 -13.99 -14.20
N LEU A 400 17.65 -12.82 -13.69
CA LEU A 400 19.02 -12.34 -13.84
C LEU A 400 20.03 -13.28 -13.16
N PHE A 401 19.83 -13.63 -11.89
CA PHE A 401 20.74 -14.52 -11.19
C PHE A 401 20.85 -15.89 -11.87
N MET A 402 19.75 -16.44 -12.38
CA MET A 402 19.78 -17.70 -13.11
C MET A 402 20.65 -17.63 -14.36
N LEU A 403 20.56 -16.54 -15.13
CA LEU A 403 21.41 -16.32 -16.30
C LEU A 403 22.89 -16.18 -15.91
N LEU A 404 23.20 -15.39 -14.89
CA LEU A 404 24.60 -15.10 -14.50
C LEU A 404 25.31 -16.28 -13.82
N THR A 405 24.54 -17.17 -13.19
CA THR A 405 25.06 -18.40 -12.58
C THR A 405 25.00 -19.61 -13.51
N ASN A 406 24.29 -19.50 -14.63
CA ASN A 406 23.87 -20.62 -15.47
C ASN A 406 23.15 -21.72 -14.66
N SER A 407 22.44 -21.37 -13.59
CA SER A 407 21.87 -22.35 -12.66
C SER A 407 20.42 -22.01 -12.29
N LEU A 408 19.57 -23.04 -12.22
CA LEU A 408 18.28 -22.97 -11.52
C LEU A 408 18.48 -23.08 -10.02
N ASP A 409 19.51 -23.84 -9.62
CA ASP A 409 19.97 -23.94 -8.25
C ASP A 409 20.85 -22.76 -7.90
N LEU A 410 20.19 -21.65 -7.59
CA LEU A 410 20.83 -20.52 -6.94
C LEU A 410 21.23 -20.98 -5.53
N VAL A 411 22.43 -21.55 -5.40
CA VAL A 411 22.95 -22.00 -4.11
C VAL A 411 23.51 -20.79 -3.36
N TYR A 412 22.90 -20.49 -2.22
CA TYR A 412 23.36 -19.45 -1.30
C TYR A 412 24.47 -19.99 -0.39
N THR A 413 25.71 -19.50 -0.59
CA THR A 413 26.94 -20.04 0.03
C THR A 413 26.92 -20.11 1.55
N ARG A 414 26.12 -19.26 2.22
CA ARG A 414 26.12 -19.14 3.68
C ARG A 414 25.03 -19.94 4.38
N LYS A 415 24.06 -20.53 3.65
CA LYS A 415 22.91 -21.23 4.26
C LYS A 415 22.35 -22.33 3.39
N ASP A 416 22.44 -23.55 3.91
CA ASP A 416 22.10 -24.81 3.28
C ASP A 416 20.63 -24.90 2.79
N GLU A 417 19.76 -24.04 3.32
CA GLU A 417 18.30 -24.07 3.13
C GLU A 417 17.79 -23.24 1.94
N CYS A 418 18.61 -22.35 1.35
CA CYS A 418 18.23 -21.48 0.23
C CYS A 418 18.89 -21.94 -1.07
N ARG A 419 18.20 -22.87 -1.75
CA ARG A 419 18.63 -23.53 -2.98
C ARG A 419 17.53 -23.53 -4.04
N GLY A 420 17.86 -23.40 -5.31
CA GLY A 420 16.89 -23.51 -6.38
C GLY A 420 16.10 -22.24 -6.64
N THR A 421 14.97 -22.46 -7.30
CA THR A 421 13.83 -21.54 -7.32
C THR A 421 13.32 -21.19 -5.92
N ARG A 422 13.70 -21.95 -4.87
CA ARG A 422 13.28 -21.73 -3.49
C ARG A 422 13.82 -20.48 -2.84
N ILE A 423 14.82 -19.81 -3.43
CA ILE A 423 15.23 -18.48 -2.94
C ILE A 423 14.04 -17.51 -3.00
N PHE A 424 13.12 -17.68 -3.96
CA PHE A 424 12.14 -16.66 -4.31
C PHE A 424 10.67 -17.13 -4.34
N THR A 425 10.41 -18.42 -4.08
CA THR A 425 9.06 -18.99 -3.92
C THR A 425 8.44 -18.71 -2.55
N ASN A 426 7.14 -18.48 -2.50
CA ASN A 426 6.40 -18.39 -1.24
C ASN A 426 6.37 -19.75 -0.51
N GLY A 427 7.12 -19.89 0.60
CA GLY A 427 7.08 -21.08 1.44
C GLY A 427 8.38 -21.42 2.17
N THR A 428 9.47 -20.74 1.86
CA THR A 428 10.79 -20.95 2.50
C THR A 428 11.17 -19.74 3.34
N PHE A 429 12.10 -19.93 4.28
CA PHE A 429 12.72 -18.84 5.05
C PHE A 429 13.52 -17.86 4.18
N CYS A 430 13.74 -18.17 2.90
CA CYS A 430 14.56 -17.37 2.01
C CYS A 430 13.92 -16.03 1.64
N LYS A 431 12.58 -15.94 1.69
CA LYS A 431 11.85 -14.68 1.48
C LYS A 431 12.11 -13.64 2.58
N ASP A 432 12.63 -14.05 3.74
CA ASP A 432 12.87 -13.16 4.89
C ASP A 432 14.22 -12.42 4.76
N TYR A 433 15.04 -12.78 3.77
CA TYR A 433 16.26 -12.04 3.43
C TYR A 433 15.91 -10.78 2.64
N SER A 434 16.36 -9.66 3.16
CA SER A 434 16.15 -8.36 2.52
C SER A 434 17.12 -8.12 1.39
N ILE A 435 18.36 -8.63 1.44
CA ILE A 435 19.39 -8.33 0.43
C ILE A 435 20.07 -9.60 -0.06
N LEU A 436 20.24 -9.70 -1.37
CA LEU A 436 21.00 -10.76 -2.06
C LEU A 436 21.91 -10.14 -3.11
N THR A 437 23.15 -10.60 -3.19
CA THR A 437 24.13 -10.13 -4.19
C THR A 437 24.71 -11.29 -4.99
N THR A 438 25.32 -11.01 -6.15
CA THR A 438 26.09 -12.03 -6.89
C THR A 438 27.28 -12.57 -6.08
N LEU A 439 27.77 -11.82 -5.09
CA LEU A 439 28.83 -12.28 -4.18
C LEU A 439 28.37 -13.39 -3.23
N ASP A 440 27.06 -13.52 -3.00
CA ASP A 440 26.51 -14.53 -2.13
C ASP A 440 26.29 -15.89 -2.84
N LEU A 441 26.34 -15.89 -4.18
CA LEU A 441 26.05 -17.05 -5.01
C LEU A 441 27.30 -17.94 -5.13
N ALA A 442 27.09 -19.26 -5.11
CA ALA A 442 28.19 -20.23 -5.14
C ALA A 442 29.04 -20.13 -6.40
N HIS A 443 28.41 -19.83 -7.53
CA HIS A 443 29.05 -19.74 -8.83
C HIS A 443 28.45 -18.57 -9.60
N VAL A 444 29.32 -17.71 -10.13
CA VAL A 444 29.01 -16.67 -11.09
C VAL A 444 30.09 -16.73 -12.17
N CYS A 445 29.75 -16.39 -13.40
CA CYS A 445 30.70 -16.28 -14.51
C CYS A 445 31.94 -15.43 -14.21
N ALA A 446 33.01 -15.67 -14.96
CA ALA A 446 34.35 -15.15 -14.70
C ALA A 446 34.48 -13.63 -14.91
N GLU A 447 33.58 -13.02 -15.68
CA GLU A 447 33.54 -11.57 -15.93
C GLU A 447 33.13 -10.76 -14.67
N GLN A 448 32.70 -11.45 -13.60
CA GLN A 448 32.30 -10.89 -12.30
C GLN A 448 31.25 -9.77 -12.44
N PRO A 449 30.09 -10.03 -13.06
CA PRO A 449 28.97 -9.12 -13.03
C PRO A 449 28.50 -8.88 -11.59
N PHE A 450 28.13 -7.65 -11.28
CA PHE A 450 27.61 -7.30 -9.95
C PHE A 450 26.11 -6.99 -10.04
N VAL A 451 25.31 -7.81 -9.36
CA VAL A 451 23.87 -7.58 -9.21
C VAL A 451 23.50 -7.69 -7.75
N MET A 452 22.75 -6.71 -7.26
CA MET A 452 22.17 -6.68 -5.92
C MET A 452 20.65 -6.64 -6.04
N TYR A 453 19.96 -7.42 -5.22
CA TYR A 453 18.51 -7.38 -5.03
C TYR A 453 18.21 -6.95 -3.60
N ASP A 454 17.36 -5.94 -3.43
CA ASP A 454 16.89 -5.42 -2.14
C ASP A 454 15.35 -5.45 -2.04
N LEU A 455 14.83 -6.22 -1.08
CA LEU A 455 13.41 -6.43 -0.85
C LEU A 455 12.84 -5.34 0.08
N VAL A 456 11.89 -4.57 -0.45
CA VAL A 456 11.17 -3.52 0.27
C VAL A 456 9.94 -4.11 0.99
N TRP A 457 10.17 -4.95 2.01
CA TRP A 457 9.08 -5.56 2.80
C TRP A 457 8.98 -5.02 4.24
N ARG A 458 10.12 -4.69 4.87
CA ARG A 458 10.17 -4.38 6.31
C ARG A 458 9.63 -2.99 6.70
N PHE A 459 9.61 -2.03 5.78
CA PHE A 459 9.33 -0.63 6.13
C PHE A 459 7.85 -0.29 6.30
N THR A 460 6.93 -1.15 5.85
CA THR A 460 5.48 -0.84 5.86
C THR A 460 4.67 -1.59 6.91
N HIS A 461 5.17 -2.72 7.43
CA HIS A 461 4.41 -3.59 8.33
C HIS A 461 4.84 -3.51 9.81
N GLU A 462 5.99 -2.91 10.12
CA GLU A 462 6.50 -2.78 11.49
C GLU A 462 6.21 -1.39 12.11
N ARG A 463 5.07 -0.77 11.79
CA ARG A 463 4.61 0.39 12.57
C ARG A 463 4.35 -0.04 14.01
N ARG A 464 5.15 0.44 14.96
CA ARG A 464 4.71 0.53 16.36
C ARG A 464 3.87 1.80 16.51
N ASN A 465 2.73 1.67 17.19
CA ASN A 465 1.88 2.83 17.51
C ASN A 465 2.73 3.89 18.24
N GLY A 466 2.82 5.10 17.67
CA GLY A 466 3.50 6.25 18.29
C GLY A 466 4.87 6.64 17.73
N GLU A 467 5.39 5.97 16.69
CA GLU A 467 6.60 6.42 16.00
C GLU A 467 6.27 7.50 14.94
N ASN A 468 7.15 8.51 14.83
CA ASN A 468 7.07 9.56 13.80
C ASN A 468 7.04 8.93 12.39
N GLU A 469 6.52 9.67 11.40
CA GLU A 469 6.52 9.22 10.00
C GLU A 469 7.92 8.75 9.60
N PRO A 470 8.11 7.47 9.21
CA PRO A 470 9.43 6.97 8.89
C PRO A 470 10.03 7.77 7.74
N ASP A 471 11.31 8.14 7.86
CA ASP A 471 12.05 8.60 6.70
C ASP A 471 12.26 7.41 5.76
N TYR A 472 11.32 7.24 4.81
CA TYR A 472 11.38 6.15 3.85
C TYR A 472 12.47 6.35 2.78
N ALA A 473 13.03 7.56 2.65
CA ALA A 473 14.11 7.83 1.71
C ALA A 473 15.46 7.32 2.22
N THR A 474 15.72 7.42 3.53
CA THR A 474 16.99 6.96 4.13
C THR A 474 17.29 5.49 3.80
N PRO A 475 16.37 4.52 4.00
CA PRO A 475 16.64 3.12 3.66
C PRO A 475 16.91 2.86 2.18
N LEU A 476 16.37 3.70 1.29
CA LEU A 476 16.70 3.66 -0.14
C LEU A 476 18.14 4.09 -0.38
N LEU A 477 18.51 5.26 0.12
CA LEU A 477 19.83 5.82 -0.10
C LEU A 477 20.91 4.99 0.60
N ASP A 478 20.65 4.44 1.79
CA ASP A 478 21.58 3.54 2.49
C ASP A 478 21.86 2.26 1.68
N SER A 479 20.82 1.69 1.07
CA SER A 479 20.97 0.47 0.28
C SER A 479 21.66 0.76 -1.06
N TRP A 480 21.39 1.93 -1.65
CA TRP A 480 22.13 2.43 -2.80
C TRP A 480 23.61 2.65 -2.49
N HIS A 481 23.93 3.33 -1.38
CA HIS A 481 25.33 3.55 -0.99
C HIS A 481 26.04 2.23 -0.71
N ARG A 482 25.39 1.28 -0.02
CA ARG A 482 25.93 -0.08 0.15
C ARG A 482 26.23 -0.75 -1.18
N PHE A 483 25.29 -0.68 -2.14
CA PHE A 483 25.49 -1.22 -3.48
C PHE A 483 26.74 -0.61 -4.15
N ILE A 484 26.89 0.72 -4.12
CA ILE A 484 28.04 1.43 -4.68
C ILE A 484 29.35 1.07 -3.97
N ASP A 485 29.33 0.95 -2.65
CA ASP A 485 30.50 0.60 -1.83
C ASP A 485 30.97 -0.84 -2.06
N GLU A 486 30.05 -1.75 -2.40
CA GLU A 486 30.35 -3.15 -2.71
C GLU A 486 30.76 -3.36 -4.18
N LEU A 487 30.62 -2.36 -5.05
CA LEU A 487 31.05 -2.46 -6.45
C LEU A 487 32.55 -2.73 -6.55
N PRO A 488 32.96 -3.66 -7.45
CA PRO A 488 34.36 -3.82 -7.81
C PRO A 488 34.96 -2.46 -8.24
N PRO A 489 36.19 -2.12 -7.83
CA PRO A 489 36.77 -0.78 -8.08
C PRO A 489 36.71 -0.34 -9.54
N ASP A 490 36.95 -1.26 -10.48
CA ASP A 490 36.92 -0.96 -11.91
C ASP A 490 35.52 -0.59 -12.42
N ARG A 491 34.47 -1.16 -11.81
CA ARG A 491 33.06 -0.95 -12.19
C ARG A 491 32.51 0.40 -11.74
N ARG A 492 33.10 1.02 -10.70
CA ARG A 492 32.68 2.35 -10.21
C ARG A 492 32.86 3.47 -11.23
N ARG A 493 33.60 3.22 -12.32
CA ARG A 493 33.79 4.14 -13.45
C ARG A 493 32.65 4.10 -14.46
N TYR A 494 31.79 3.09 -14.40
CA TYR A 494 30.68 2.86 -15.32
C TYR A 494 29.34 3.17 -14.64
N SER A 495 28.36 3.61 -15.42
CA SER A 495 27.03 3.94 -14.93
C SER A 495 26.37 2.73 -14.28
N PRO A 496 26.01 2.80 -12.99
CA PRO A 496 25.21 1.76 -12.37
C PRO A 496 23.77 1.79 -12.92
N VAL A 497 23.21 0.61 -13.12
CA VAL A 497 21.80 0.45 -13.53
C VAL A 497 20.95 0.28 -12.27
N PHE A 498 19.89 1.06 -12.14
CA PHE A 498 18.94 0.96 -11.04
C PHE A 498 17.59 0.50 -11.58
N VAL A 499 16.99 -0.55 -11.01
CA VAL A 499 15.66 -1.03 -11.39
C VAL A 499 14.77 -1.07 -10.15
N GLU A 500 13.75 -0.22 -10.11
CA GLU A 500 12.82 -0.06 -8.99
C GLU A 500 11.43 -0.61 -9.33
N ALA A 501 10.77 -1.29 -8.39
CA ALA A 501 9.32 -1.54 -8.45
C ALA A 501 8.71 -1.67 -7.06
N THR A 502 8.03 -0.61 -6.62
CA THR A 502 7.35 -0.53 -5.34
C THR A 502 5.97 0.10 -5.49
N GLY A 503 4.92 -0.71 -5.34
CA GLY A 503 3.54 -0.27 -5.53
C GLY A 503 2.57 -1.04 -4.64
N ILE A 504 2.75 -2.36 -4.51
CA ILE A 504 1.90 -3.22 -3.67
C ILE A 504 1.90 -2.73 -2.21
N HIS A 505 3.05 -2.33 -1.69
CA HIS A 505 3.22 -1.88 -0.30
C HIS A 505 2.81 -0.42 -0.07
N TYR A 506 2.48 0.31 -1.14
CA TYR A 506 2.01 1.70 -1.10
C TYR A 506 0.57 1.81 -1.60
N GLN A 507 -0.22 0.72 -1.45
CA GLN A 507 -1.63 0.67 -1.85
C GLN A 507 -1.87 1.07 -3.31
N TRP A 508 -0.86 0.88 -4.17
CA TRP A 508 -0.90 1.32 -5.56
C TRP A 508 -1.13 2.84 -5.73
N ASP A 509 -0.58 3.63 -4.81
CA ASP A 509 -0.50 5.08 -4.94
C ASP A 509 0.82 5.47 -5.63
N ALA A 510 0.69 5.96 -6.87
CA ALA A 510 1.81 6.44 -7.66
C ALA A 510 2.51 7.63 -6.99
N ASN A 511 1.78 8.57 -6.38
CA ASN A 511 2.36 9.72 -5.71
C ASN A 511 3.18 9.30 -4.49
N ALA A 512 2.68 8.36 -3.70
CA ALA A 512 3.42 7.81 -2.57
C ALA A 512 4.72 7.12 -3.05
N THR A 513 4.63 6.33 -4.13
CA THR A 513 5.80 5.70 -4.76
C THR A 513 6.84 6.73 -5.20
N LEU A 514 6.40 7.79 -5.89
CA LEU A 514 7.28 8.85 -6.39
C LEU A 514 7.96 9.59 -5.24
N ALA A 515 7.19 10.00 -4.23
CA ALA A 515 7.68 10.76 -3.09
C ALA A 515 8.73 9.98 -2.28
N VAL A 516 8.58 8.66 -2.20
CA VAL A 516 9.42 7.80 -1.36
C VAL A 516 10.60 7.19 -2.12
N HIS A 517 10.39 6.70 -3.34
CA HIS A 517 11.42 5.92 -4.03
C HIS A 517 12.07 6.66 -5.20
N ILE A 518 11.32 7.50 -5.90
CA ILE A 518 11.80 8.08 -7.17
C ILE A 518 12.42 9.46 -6.95
N SER A 519 11.68 10.37 -6.33
CA SER A 519 12.14 11.75 -6.11
C SER A 519 13.36 11.84 -5.20
N PRO A 520 13.46 11.09 -4.08
CA PRO A 520 14.68 11.09 -3.28
C PRO A 520 15.87 10.55 -4.05
N PHE A 521 15.69 9.51 -4.88
CA PHE A 521 16.76 9.00 -5.73
C PHE A 521 17.24 10.08 -6.70
N ILE A 522 16.34 10.68 -7.50
CA ILE A 522 16.68 11.74 -8.46
C ILE A 522 17.44 12.89 -7.80
N ARG A 523 16.97 13.34 -6.62
CA ARG A 523 17.61 14.42 -5.86
C ARG A 523 19.05 14.12 -5.47
N ASN A 524 19.36 12.86 -5.15
CA ASN A 524 20.67 12.46 -4.64
C ASN A 524 21.60 11.91 -5.73
N THR A 525 21.08 11.50 -6.89
CA THR A 525 21.87 10.79 -7.89
C THR A 525 22.03 11.51 -9.23
N SER A 526 21.19 12.51 -9.54
CA SER A 526 21.18 13.18 -10.85
C SER A 526 22.49 13.91 -11.23
N SER A 527 23.30 14.28 -10.24
CA SER A 527 24.61 14.94 -10.42
C SER A 527 25.81 14.00 -10.27
N LEU A 528 25.59 12.72 -9.97
CA LEU A 528 26.69 11.76 -9.77
C LEU A 528 27.41 11.46 -11.08
N ILE A 529 28.70 11.16 -10.95
CA ILE A 529 29.56 10.74 -12.06
C ILE A 529 30.19 9.39 -11.68
N PRO A 530 29.94 8.32 -12.45
CA PRO A 530 29.06 8.26 -13.63
C PRO A 530 27.57 8.39 -13.26
N ARG A 531 26.77 8.95 -14.18
CA ARG A 531 25.33 9.14 -13.95
C ARG A 531 24.61 7.79 -13.96
N PRO A 532 23.77 7.45 -12.96
CA PRO A 532 23.02 6.20 -12.99
C PRO A 532 22.03 6.11 -14.15
N ILE A 533 21.66 4.89 -14.50
CA ILE A 533 20.64 4.58 -15.51
C ILE A 533 19.44 3.95 -14.80
N PRO A 534 18.39 4.74 -14.48
CA PRO A 534 17.26 4.25 -13.72
C PRO A 534 16.13 3.71 -14.61
N PHE A 535 15.55 2.60 -14.18
CA PHE A 535 14.35 1.99 -14.75
C PHE A 535 13.30 1.81 -13.67
N PHE A 536 12.04 2.06 -14.03
CA PHE A 536 10.90 1.60 -13.23
C PHE A 536 10.33 0.34 -13.88
N SER A 537 10.34 -0.79 -13.19
CA SER A 537 9.67 -1.99 -13.70
C SER A 537 8.18 -1.89 -13.41
N GLY A 538 7.40 -1.64 -14.46
CA GLY A 538 5.95 -1.71 -14.38
C GLY A 538 5.46 -3.05 -13.85
N TYR A 539 4.23 -3.10 -13.37
CA TYR A 539 3.69 -4.34 -12.83
C TYR A 539 3.21 -5.25 -13.96
N PRO A 540 3.51 -6.57 -13.89
CA PRO A 540 2.94 -7.55 -14.81
C PRO A 540 1.42 -7.63 -14.66
N ALA A 541 0.76 -8.37 -15.55
CA ALA A 541 -0.67 -8.63 -15.48
C ALA A 541 -1.06 -9.27 -14.15
N VAL A 542 -2.36 -9.30 -13.85
CA VAL A 542 -2.87 -10.03 -12.68
C VAL A 542 -3.47 -11.35 -13.18
N PRO A 543 -2.85 -12.49 -12.86
CA PRO A 543 -3.31 -13.81 -13.29
C PRO A 543 -4.71 -14.16 -12.77
N LEU A 544 -5.43 -15.01 -13.51
CA LEU A 544 -6.79 -15.44 -13.17
C LEU A 544 -6.88 -16.21 -11.84
N ASN A 545 -5.78 -16.79 -11.36
CA ASN A 545 -5.73 -17.49 -10.08
C ASN A 545 -5.40 -16.58 -8.88
N LYS A 546 -5.47 -15.24 -9.03
CA LYS A 546 -5.41 -14.29 -7.91
C LYS A 546 -6.48 -14.65 -6.87
N PRO A 547 -6.12 -14.86 -5.59
CA PRO A 547 -7.12 -15.13 -4.56
C PRO A 547 -8.12 -13.98 -4.45
N VAL A 548 -9.41 -14.31 -4.37
CA VAL A 548 -10.52 -13.34 -4.44
C VAL A 548 -10.36 -12.19 -3.44
N GLN A 549 -9.86 -12.47 -2.24
CA GLN A 549 -9.66 -11.44 -1.21
C GLN A 549 -8.63 -10.35 -1.59
N TRP A 550 -7.79 -10.60 -2.60
CA TRP A 550 -6.80 -9.64 -3.08
C TRP A 550 -7.23 -8.95 -4.37
N VAL A 551 -8.30 -9.40 -5.04
CA VAL A 551 -8.71 -8.85 -6.35
C VAL A 551 -9.13 -7.38 -6.20
N ASP A 552 -9.84 -7.03 -5.14
CA ASP A 552 -10.33 -5.66 -4.92
C ASP A 552 -9.21 -4.65 -4.59
N ILE A 553 -7.99 -5.12 -4.28
CA ILE A 553 -6.85 -4.25 -3.93
C ILE A 553 -5.60 -4.49 -4.78
N GLN A 554 -5.52 -5.58 -5.52
CA GLN A 554 -4.38 -5.96 -6.37
C GLN A 554 -4.88 -6.60 -7.68
N GLY A 555 -6.08 -6.22 -8.13
CA GLY A 555 -6.71 -6.74 -9.34
C GLY A 555 -6.22 -6.05 -10.61
N PRO A 556 -6.62 -6.57 -11.79
CA PRO A 556 -6.21 -6.07 -13.10
C PRO A 556 -6.36 -4.54 -13.25
N GLU A 557 -7.51 -3.99 -12.88
CA GLU A 557 -7.83 -2.56 -13.06
C GLU A 557 -6.92 -1.66 -12.23
N ILE A 558 -6.64 -2.05 -10.98
CA ILE A 558 -5.80 -1.31 -10.04
C ILE A 558 -4.37 -1.30 -10.54
N THR A 559 -3.85 -2.46 -10.92
CA THR A 559 -2.49 -2.60 -11.44
C THR A 559 -2.29 -1.83 -12.75
N GLN A 560 -3.25 -1.89 -13.68
CA GLN A 560 -3.18 -1.11 -14.92
C GLN A 560 -3.26 0.40 -14.68
N ARG A 561 -4.16 0.85 -13.77
CA ARG A 561 -4.26 2.26 -13.40
C ARG A 561 -2.94 2.76 -12.84
N TYR A 562 -2.38 2.04 -11.87
CA TYR A 562 -1.09 2.38 -11.28
C TYR A 562 0.04 2.46 -12.31
N ASN A 563 0.13 1.47 -13.22
CA ASN A 563 1.13 1.50 -14.29
C ASN A 563 0.99 2.74 -15.19
N ARG A 564 -0.24 3.13 -15.55
CA ARG A 564 -0.47 4.36 -16.35
C ARG A 564 -0.10 5.62 -15.59
N GLU A 565 -0.46 5.71 -14.31
CA GLU A 565 -0.13 6.85 -13.46
C GLU A 565 1.38 6.99 -13.26
N MET A 566 2.08 5.89 -13.02
CA MET A 566 3.55 5.87 -12.94
C MET A 566 4.20 6.28 -14.25
N LEU A 567 3.72 5.78 -15.40
CA LEU A 567 4.26 6.15 -16.71
C LEU A 567 4.17 7.67 -16.94
N VAL A 568 2.97 8.24 -16.77
CA VAL A 568 2.74 9.69 -16.93
C VAL A 568 3.59 10.49 -15.97
N ALA A 569 3.69 10.05 -14.71
CA ALA A 569 4.49 10.77 -13.72
C ALA A 569 5.98 10.75 -14.03
N LEU A 570 6.53 9.62 -14.49
CA LEU A 570 7.94 9.49 -14.87
C LEU A 570 8.27 10.36 -16.08
N GLU A 571 7.39 10.39 -17.10
CA GLU A 571 7.51 11.30 -18.25
C GLU A 571 7.54 12.78 -17.82
N GLU A 572 6.79 13.15 -16.77
CA GLU A 572 6.76 14.51 -16.24
C GLU A 572 8.02 14.87 -15.44
N ILE A 573 8.50 13.98 -14.55
CA ILE A 573 9.60 14.28 -13.63
C ILE A 573 10.99 13.94 -14.18
N SER A 574 11.07 13.10 -15.21
CA SER A 574 12.33 12.67 -15.83
C SER A 574 12.16 12.54 -17.36
N PRO A 575 11.92 13.66 -18.07
CA PRO A 575 11.64 13.66 -19.51
C PRO A 575 12.86 13.38 -20.39
N GLU A 576 14.05 13.28 -19.80
CA GLU A 576 15.29 12.91 -20.48
C GLU A 576 15.27 11.45 -20.97
N GLY A 577 16.02 11.16 -22.03
CA GLY A 577 16.14 9.79 -22.54
C GLY A 577 16.96 8.89 -21.63
N SER A 578 16.84 7.57 -21.81
CA SER A 578 17.64 6.56 -21.09
C SER A 578 19.15 6.83 -21.15
N ILE A 579 19.68 7.26 -22.30
CA ILE A 579 21.11 7.58 -22.49
C ILE A 579 21.59 8.72 -21.59
N ASP A 580 20.69 9.62 -21.21
CA ASP A 580 20.96 10.77 -20.35
C ASP A 580 20.61 10.45 -18.88
N GLY A 581 20.40 9.18 -18.53
CA GLY A 581 19.98 8.74 -17.20
C GLY A 581 18.58 9.21 -16.81
N GLY A 582 17.69 9.38 -17.79
CA GLY A 582 16.27 9.58 -17.54
C GLY A 582 15.55 8.29 -17.14
N TRP A 583 14.55 8.39 -16.28
CA TRP A 583 13.77 7.25 -15.83
C TRP A 583 12.96 6.64 -16.96
N THR A 584 13.17 5.34 -17.19
CA THR A 584 12.46 4.61 -18.25
C THR A 584 11.61 3.50 -17.67
N MET A 585 10.33 3.45 -18.04
CA MET A 585 9.41 2.44 -17.51
C MET A 585 9.35 1.19 -18.40
N LEU A 586 9.66 0.03 -17.82
CA LEU A 586 9.52 -1.27 -18.48
C LEU A 586 8.08 -1.78 -18.33
N GLN A 587 7.33 -1.84 -19.42
CA GLN A 587 5.90 -2.17 -19.38
C GLN A 587 5.64 -3.66 -19.62
N TRP A 588 5.59 -4.45 -18.54
CA TRP A 588 5.45 -5.90 -18.61
C TRP A 588 4.01 -6.41 -18.75
N TYR A 589 3.00 -5.57 -18.46
CA TYR A 589 1.62 -6.02 -18.30
C TYR A 589 1.12 -6.86 -19.48
N ASN A 590 1.31 -6.36 -20.69
CA ASN A 590 0.77 -6.97 -21.89
C ASN A 590 1.49 -8.26 -22.32
N VAL A 591 2.79 -8.36 -22.05
CA VAL A 591 3.60 -9.57 -22.28
C VAL A 591 3.53 -10.58 -21.13
N THR A 592 2.71 -10.30 -20.12
CA THR A 592 2.41 -11.22 -19.01
C THR A 592 0.92 -11.55 -18.92
N ASP A 593 0.07 -10.95 -19.77
CA ASP A 593 -1.37 -11.15 -19.75
C ASP A 593 -1.78 -12.56 -20.21
N GLY A 594 -2.47 -13.27 -19.33
CA GLY A 594 -2.84 -14.68 -19.49
C GLY A 594 -1.69 -15.66 -19.27
N ALA A 595 -0.55 -15.22 -18.72
CA ALA A 595 0.49 -16.13 -18.24
C ALA A 595 0.06 -16.85 -16.95
N VAL A 596 0.65 -18.02 -16.72
CA VAL A 596 0.39 -18.80 -15.51
C VAL A 596 1.24 -18.29 -14.37
N SER A 597 0.67 -18.28 -13.17
CA SER A 597 1.35 -17.92 -11.94
C SER A 597 1.09 -18.95 -10.87
N TYR A 598 1.97 -19.07 -9.88
CA TYR A 598 1.82 -20.09 -8.84
C TYR A 598 0.83 -19.69 -7.74
N ASP A 599 0.72 -18.40 -7.40
CA ASP A 599 -0.16 -17.90 -6.33
C ASP A 599 -1.04 -16.70 -6.74
N GLY A 600 -1.17 -16.46 -8.04
CA GLY A 600 -1.93 -15.33 -8.56
C GLY A 600 -1.20 -13.99 -8.50
N THR A 601 0.06 -13.97 -8.05
CA THR A 601 0.89 -12.76 -7.99
C THR A 601 2.24 -13.02 -8.63
N HIS A 602 2.81 -14.17 -8.32
CA HIS A 602 4.17 -14.53 -8.68
C HIS A 602 4.18 -15.57 -9.80
N TYR A 603 4.87 -15.23 -10.88
CA TYR A 603 5.06 -16.04 -12.08
C TYR A 603 6.15 -17.09 -11.95
N ASP A 604 6.17 -18.04 -12.88
CA ASP A 604 7.20 -19.08 -12.87
C ASP A 604 8.46 -18.68 -13.66
N TYR A 605 9.38 -19.64 -13.75
CA TYR A 605 10.63 -19.66 -14.50
C TYR A 605 10.57 -18.93 -15.84
N GLN A 606 9.58 -19.25 -16.68
CA GLN A 606 9.52 -18.74 -18.05
C GLN A 606 9.42 -17.21 -18.07
N ILE A 607 8.52 -16.64 -17.26
CA ILE A 607 8.33 -15.18 -17.17
C ILE A 607 9.54 -14.51 -16.53
N ALA A 608 10.13 -15.11 -15.50
CA ALA A 608 11.34 -14.59 -14.88
C ALA A 608 12.48 -14.47 -15.90
N LEU A 609 12.71 -15.51 -16.70
CA LEU A 609 13.70 -15.50 -17.78
C LEU A 609 13.34 -14.54 -18.91
N GLU A 610 12.08 -14.51 -19.37
CA GLU A 610 11.66 -13.60 -20.43
C GLU A 610 11.89 -12.13 -20.05
N ARG A 611 11.56 -11.75 -18.81
CA ARG A 611 11.81 -10.38 -18.34
C ARG A 611 13.30 -10.09 -18.25
N ALA A 612 14.11 -11.02 -17.74
CA ALA A 612 15.55 -10.85 -17.65
C ALA A 612 16.22 -10.76 -19.04
N GLN A 613 15.90 -11.68 -19.95
CA GLN A 613 16.40 -11.70 -21.33
C GLN A 613 15.97 -10.44 -22.11
N MET A 614 14.71 -10.02 -21.98
CA MET A 614 14.23 -8.79 -22.61
C MET A 614 14.95 -7.56 -22.06
N PHE A 615 15.19 -7.51 -20.74
CA PHE A 615 15.96 -6.44 -20.13
C PHE A 615 17.40 -6.40 -20.63
N LEU A 616 18.06 -7.55 -20.83
CA LEU A 616 19.39 -7.60 -21.44
C LEU A 616 19.39 -7.06 -22.88
N ASN A 617 18.33 -7.30 -23.67
CA ASN A 617 18.22 -6.68 -25.00
C ASN A 617 18.11 -5.15 -24.93
N ILE A 618 17.38 -4.63 -23.94
CA ILE A 618 17.28 -3.18 -23.69
C ILE A 618 18.63 -2.61 -23.25
N LEU A 619 19.35 -3.31 -22.37
CA LEU A 619 20.70 -2.90 -21.95
C LEU A 619 21.71 -2.99 -23.09
N ASP A 620 21.61 -3.97 -24.00
CA ASP A 620 22.50 -4.08 -25.16
C ASP A 620 22.27 -2.95 -26.16
N ALA A 621 21.00 -2.62 -26.45
CA ALA A 621 20.62 -1.45 -27.25
C ALA A 621 21.18 -0.16 -26.62
N LEU A 622 20.93 0.03 -25.33
CA LEU A 622 21.37 1.20 -24.59
C LEU A 622 22.90 1.30 -24.49
N TRP A 623 23.60 0.19 -24.25
CA TRP A 623 25.05 0.16 -24.23
C TRP A 623 25.62 0.66 -25.56
N GLY A 624 25.08 0.18 -26.68
CA GLY A 624 25.52 0.61 -28.01
C GLY A 624 25.26 2.10 -28.27
N GLU A 625 24.11 2.62 -27.85
CA GLU A 625 23.80 4.06 -27.95
C GLU A 625 24.75 4.92 -27.12
N ILE A 626 25.11 4.48 -25.92
CA ILE A 626 26.09 5.17 -25.06
C ILE A 626 27.47 5.14 -25.71
N VAL A 627 27.87 4.02 -26.34
CA VAL A 627 29.13 3.93 -27.09
C VAL A 627 29.12 4.88 -28.29
N ASP A 628 28.04 4.91 -29.07
CA ASP A 628 27.86 5.80 -30.22
C ASP A 628 27.90 7.29 -29.81
N SER A 629 27.47 7.61 -28.59
CA SER A 629 27.61 8.95 -28.00
C SER A 629 29.05 9.32 -27.60
N GLY A 630 30.00 8.39 -27.70
CA GLY A 630 31.40 8.57 -27.33
C GLY A 630 31.71 8.33 -25.85
N ALA A 631 30.81 7.70 -25.10
CA ALA A 631 30.94 7.50 -23.65
C ALA A 631 31.43 6.09 -23.24
N LEU A 632 32.18 5.44 -24.13
CA LEU A 632 32.93 4.23 -23.83
C LEU A 632 34.20 4.57 -23.03
N ILE A 633 34.34 3.98 -21.84
CA ILE A 633 35.51 4.14 -20.99
C ILE A 633 36.48 2.99 -21.27
N VAL A 634 37.46 3.27 -22.12
CA VAL A 634 38.60 2.38 -22.36
C VAL A 634 39.58 2.55 -21.21
N VAL A 635 39.94 1.46 -20.55
CA VAL A 635 40.99 1.45 -19.53
C VAL A 635 42.29 1.11 -20.24
N ASP A 636 43.24 2.05 -20.24
CA ASP A 636 44.61 1.84 -20.74
C ASP A 636 45.39 0.85 -19.88
#